data_AF-A0A922ZQ13-F1
#
_entry.id   AF-A0A922ZQ13-F1
#
_cell.length_a   1.000
_cell.length_b   1.000
_cell.length_c   1.000
_cell.angle_alpha   90.00
_cell.angle_beta   90.00
_cell.angle_gamma   90.00
#
_symmetry.space_group_name_H-M   'P 1'
#
loop_
_entity.id
_entity.type
_entity.pdbx_description
1 polymer ?
#
loop_
_entity_poly.entity_id
_entity_poly.type
_entity_poly.pdbx_seq_one_letter_code
_entity_poly.pdbx_strand_id
1 'polypeptide(L)'
;MIVHRRLALAATVVLAVTLGTAGSANAAADAWDAPVTISDPGGGAFDPQLVTDGTTTTAIWTRFDGSNFRIQSSTTTDGTTWSTPVTISVAGQDATGAKLATDGTTSTAIWSGFDGANFLIQSSTTTDGTTWSTPVTISDPGEDAVQVQLVTDGLSGLPDVTTTAIWTRNDGSNDRIQSSTTTNGDPWSTPVTLSDPGQSAFDPQLATNGTTTTAIWTRNDGSNDGSNDRIQSSTTTNGDPWSTPVNLSDSGQRASDPQLATDGATTTAIWTRNDGSNNRIQSSTTTNGDPWSTPVTLSDPGQNARNPELVTDVTSTTAIWERSDGSNFRLQSSTTTGGGPWSPPVTVSVAGQDALQAQLVGPGTTTAIWIRSDGSNFRIQSSTTTDGTTWSTPVTLSAAGQNAYAPQLVANGTNTTIAVWQRSDGSHDRIQASSFIDVTVERLAGASRYETAVEISSLLDPGVPVVYLATGTNYPDALSAASAAARQGGPLLLTSPTSLPTVIRDELVRLDPALVVIVGGTGVVSAAVQADVEALLPSATIRRDAGANRYATSLEIAENAFPAGTTLTAYIATGANFPDALSASAAAGNAEIPVILVNGNGTGIDTATQTLLGTLGVEQVIIAGGTGVVNVAVENALKALLGAPNVTRLSGADRFATSVAINDAAFDSADTVYLATGFGFADALAGAPLAGIVGGPLFVVPGTCVPPAVLAQIGQLGAQDVVLLGGTGVLTSSVFSLTSC
;
A
#
# COMPACT_ATOMS: atom_id res chain seq x y z
N MET A 1 -7.15 1.78 13.01
CA MET A 1 -8.42 1.79 13.79
C MET A 1 -9.41 2.90 13.37
N ILE A 2 -8.94 4.04 12.88
CA ILE A 2 -9.77 5.20 12.44
C ILE A 2 -10.58 4.87 11.17
N VAL A 3 -9.96 4.26 10.15
CA VAL A 3 -10.64 3.81 8.91
C VAL A 3 -11.67 2.72 9.20
N HIS A 4 -11.35 1.77 10.08
CA HIS A 4 -12.26 0.69 10.50
C HIS A 4 -13.48 1.21 11.28
N ARG A 5 -13.35 2.30 12.06
CA ARG A 5 -14.47 2.93 12.76
C ARG A 5 -15.46 3.62 11.80
N ARG A 6 -14.98 4.23 10.70
CA ARG A 6 -15.88 4.82 9.68
C ARG A 6 -16.63 3.74 8.88
N LEU A 7 -15.99 2.60 8.60
CA LEU A 7 -16.67 1.44 7.98
C LEU A 7 -17.73 0.81 8.89
N ALA A 8 -17.51 0.79 10.22
CA ALA A 8 -18.49 0.25 11.17
C ALA A 8 -19.73 1.14 11.37
N LEU A 9 -19.63 2.46 11.16
CA LEU A 9 -20.75 3.41 11.33
C LEU A 9 -21.61 3.62 10.07
N ALA A 10 -21.14 3.22 8.88
CA ALA A 10 -21.84 3.43 7.61
C ALA A 10 -23.10 2.56 7.43
N ALA A 11 -23.38 1.61 8.33
CA ALA A 11 -24.48 0.65 8.16
C ALA A 11 -25.88 1.20 8.48
N THR A 12 -26.07 2.38 9.12
CA THR A 12 -27.45 2.82 9.46
C THR A 12 -27.69 4.34 9.60
N VAL A 13 -27.40 5.18 8.60
CA VAL A 13 -28.11 6.49 8.46
C VAL A 13 -28.20 6.88 6.98
N VAL A 14 -29.43 6.96 6.45
CA VAL A 14 -29.72 7.65 5.18
C VAL A 14 -29.77 9.14 5.47
N LEU A 15 -28.74 9.89 5.08
CA LEU A 15 -28.80 11.35 5.02
C LEU A 15 -28.14 11.85 3.73
N ALA A 16 -28.91 12.58 2.94
CA ALA A 16 -28.48 13.18 1.69
C ALA A 16 -27.43 14.26 1.95
N VAL A 17 -26.16 13.97 1.63
CA VAL A 17 -25.10 14.95 1.52
C VAL A 17 -24.88 15.23 0.03
N THR A 18 -24.98 16.49 -0.34
CA THR A 18 -24.68 17.00 -1.68
C THR A 18 -23.24 16.68 -2.05
N LEU A 19 -23.07 15.94 -3.15
CA LEU A 19 -21.80 15.56 -3.78
C LEU A 19 -20.94 16.81 -4.06
N GLY A 20 -19.96 17.06 -3.18
CA GLY A 20 -18.75 17.77 -3.53
C GLY A 20 -17.83 16.80 -4.26
N THR A 21 -17.45 17.13 -5.49
CA THR A 21 -16.57 16.31 -6.33
C THR A 21 -15.26 16.01 -5.60
N ALA A 22 -15.11 14.77 -5.13
CA ALA A 22 -13.83 14.21 -4.73
C ALA A 22 -12.92 14.23 -5.97
N GLY A 23 -11.92 15.11 -5.96
CA GLY A 23 -10.86 15.08 -6.95
C GLY A 23 -9.97 13.88 -6.66
N SER A 24 -10.21 12.77 -7.34
CA SER A 24 -9.29 11.63 -7.40
C SER A 24 -8.06 12.05 -8.21
N ALA A 25 -6.96 12.29 -7.51
CA ALA A 25 -5.63 12.32 -8.10
C ALA A 25 -4.80 11.29 -7.32
N ASN A 26 -4.72 10.09 -7.89
CA ASN A 26 -3.88 9.00 -7.43
C ASN A 26 -2.46 9.28 -7.86
N ALA A 27 -1.53 9.30 -6.92
CA ALA A 27 -0.14 8.99 -7.21
C ALA A 27 0.64 8.86 -5.92
N ALA A 28 0.19 8.03 -4.95
CA ALA A 28 1.10 7.56 -3.88
C ALA A 28 2.44 7.34 -4.56
N ALA A 29 3.47 8.11 -4.21
CA ALA A 29 4.77 7.88 -4.80
C ALA A 29 5.15 6.48 -4.30
N ASP A 30 5.03 5.48 -5.17
CA ASP A 30 5.39 4.09 -4.88
C ASP A 30 6.86 4.09 -4.42
N ALA A 31 7.08 4.24 -3.12
CA ALA A 31 8.41 4.34 -2.53
C ALA A 31 8.92 2.91 -2.34
N TRP A 32 9.19 2.26 -3.47
CA TRP A 32 9.77 0.93 -3.50
C TRP A 32 11.09 0.90 -2.73
N ASP A 33 11.22 -0.10 -1.86
CA ASP A 33 12.45 -0.41 -1.15
C ASP A 33 13.58 -0.67 -2.15
N ALA A 34 14.81 -0.38 -1.74
CA ALA A 34 15.97 -0.69 -2.54
C ALA A 34 16.00 -2.21 -2.86
N PRO A 35 16.20 -2.61 -4.13
CA PRO A 35 16.12 -4.03 -4.48
C PRO A 35 17.13 -4.89 -3.74
N VAL A 36 16.66 -6.02 -3.21
CA VAL A 36 17.48 -7.04 -2.54
C VAL A 36 17.64 -8.27 -3.45
N THR A 37 18.82 -8.90 -3.44
CA THR A 37 19.03 -10.16 -4.17
C THR A 37 18.60 -11.33 -3.31
N ILE A 38 17.67 -12.16 -3.79
CA ILE A 38 17.09 -13.28 -3.03
C ILE A 38 17.62 -14.66 -3.47
N SER A 39 18.24 -14.74 -4.64
CA SER A 39 18.88 -15.97 -5.15
C SER A 39 20.33 -16.13 -4.66
N ASP A 40 20.79 -17.37 -4.52
CA ASP A 40 22.19 -17.68 -4.17
C ASP A 40 23.22 -17.09 -5.16
N PRO A 41 24.46 -16.81 -4.71
CA PRO A 41 25.56 -16.50 -5.62
C PRO A 41 25.99 -17.73 -6.45
N GLY A 42 26.32 -17.51 -7.72
CA GLY A 42 26.77 -18.55 -8.66
C GLY A 42 25.62 -19.33 -9.30
N GLY A 43 25.81 -19.73 -10.57
CA GLY A 43 24.72 -20.26 -11.41
C GLY A 43 23.78 -19.15 -11.90
N GLY A 44 23.05 -19.36 -13.00
CA GLY A 44 22.04 -18.41 -13.48
C GLY A 44 20.69 -18.70 -12.82
N ALA A 45 19.97 -17.66 -12.38
CA ALA A 45 18.62 -17.76 -11.84
C ALA A 45 17.61 -16.97 -12.70
N PHE A 46 16.46 -17.56 -13.00
CA PHE A 46 15.51 -17.07 -14.00
C PHE A 46 14.07 -17.54 -13.71
N ASP A 47 13.11 -16.94 -14.41
CA ASP A 47 11.68 -17.23 -14.35
C ASP A 47 11.12 -17.32 -12.92
N PRO A 48 11.20 -16.23 -12.13
CA PRO A 48 10.64 -16.22 -10.79
C PRO A 48 9.11 -16.31 -10.84
N GLN A 49 8.49 -16.77 -9.76
CA GLN A 49 7.06 -16.76 -9.47
C GLN A 49 6.84 -16.37 -8.01
N LEU A 50 5.67 -15.83 -7.68
CA LEU A 50 5.31 -15.40 -6.33
C LEU A 50 3.90 -15.85 -5.96
N VAL A 51 3.70 -16.15 -4.67
CA VAL A 51 2.38 -16.29 -4.05
C VAL A 51 2.44 -15.76 -2.63
N THR A 52 1.30 -15.38 -2.05
CA THR A 52 1.19 -14.99 -0.64
C THR A 52 -0.01 -15.65 0.01
N ASP A 53 0.18 -16.15 1.23
CA ASP A 53 -0.91 -16.67 2.07
C ASP A 53 -1.66 -15.57 2.85
N GLY A 54 -1.33 -14.30 2.58
CA GLY A 54 -1.80 -13.13 3.30
C GLY A 54 -0.81 -12.61 4.33
N THR A 55 0.10 -13.45 4.83
CA THR A 55 1.13 -13.10 5.82
C THR A 55 2.55 -13.37 5.34
N THR A 56 2.77 -14.54 4.75
CA THR A 56 4.06 -14.98 4.21
C THR A 56 3.97 -15.01 2.70
N THR A 57 4.94 -14.38 2.05
CA THR A 57 5.13 -14.42 0.62
C THR A 57 6.21 -15.43 0.29
N THR A 58 5.90 -16.37 -0.62
CA THR A 58 6.82 -17.38 -1.11
C THR A 58 7.20 -17.06 -2.55
N ALA A 59 8.49 -16.96 -2.82
CA ALA A 59 9.05 -16.92 -4.16
C ALA A 59 9.59 -18.28 -4.55
N ILE A 60 9.41 -18.65 -5.82
CA ILE A 60 10.14 -19.76 -6.44
C ILE A 60 10.79 -19.30 -7.75
N TRP A 61 11.89 -19.92 -8.15
CA TRP A 61 12.55 -19.63 -9.43
C TRP A 61 13.34 -20.84 -9.92
N THR A 62 13.71 -20.81 -11.20
CA THR A 62 14.64 -21.79 -11.75
C THR A 62 16.08 -21.33 -11.56
N ARG A 63 16.97 -22.24 -11.15
CA ARG A 63 18.40 -22.00 -10.96
C ARG A 63 19.23 -23.09 -11.62
N PHE A 64 20.26 -22.69 -12.38
CA PHE A 64 21.30 -23.61 -12.83
C PHE A 64 22.31 -23.87 -11.71
N ASP A 65 22.45 -25.11 -11.26
CA ASP A 65 23.38 -25.48 -10.17
C ASP A 65 24.80 -25.87 -10.64
N GLY A 66 25.06 -25.78 -11.95
CA GLY A 66 26.31 -26.19 -12.58
C GLY A 66 26.18 -27.47 -13.40
N SER A 67 25.11 -28.24 -13.23
CA SER A 67 24.81 -29.43 -14.03
C SER A 67 23.36 -29.49 -14.49
N ASN A 68 22.43 -29.08 -13.64
CA ASN A 68 21.01 -29.15 -13.91
C ASN A 68 20.29 -27.84 -13.61
N PHE A 69 19.14 -27.66 -14.24
CA PHE A 69 18.17 -26.64 -13.85
C PHE A 69 17.33 -27.15 -12.68
N ARG A 70 17.20 -26.34 -11.63
CA ARG A 70 16.60 -26.72 -10.35
C ARG A 70 15.57 -25.69 -9.94
N ILE A 71 14.52 -26.09 -9.23
CA ILE A 71 13.60 -25.13 -8.63
C ILE A 71 14.07 -24.82 -7.21
N GLN A 72 14.21 -23.53 -6.90
CA GLN A 72 14.50 -23.03 -5.56
C GLN A 72 13.32 -22.22 -5.02
N SER A 73 13.22 -22.14 -3.70
CA SER A 73 12.23 -21.35 -2.97
C SER A 73 12.88 -20.48 -1.90
N SER A 74 12.30 -19.31 -1.63
CA SER A 74 12.60 -18.45 -0.49
C SER A 74 11.33 -17.71 -0.04
N THR A 75 11.29 -17.31 1.23
CA THR A 75 10.11 -16.70 1.87
C THR A 75 10.44 -15.37 2.52
N THR A 76 9.42 -14.52 2.67
CA THR A 76 9.49 -13.26 3.40
C THR A 76 8.15 -12.93 4.04
N THR A 77 8.15 -12.20 5.16
CA THR A 77 6.95 -11.62 5.77
C THR A 77 6.84 -10.11 5.55
N ASP A 78 7.92 -9.46 5.14
CA ASP A 78 8.03 -8.00 5.05
C ASP A 78 8.47 -7.49 3.66
N GLY A 79 8.83 -8.39 2.74
CA GLY A 79 9.33 -8.04 1.40
C GLY A 79 10.83 -7.70 1.34
N THR A 80 11.46 -7.41 2.48
CA THR A 80 12.85 -6.92 2.56
C THR A 80 13.83 -7.96 3.07
N THR A 81 13.39 -8.84 3.98
CA THR A 81 14.20 -9.91 4.55
C THR A 81 13.70 -11.26 4.04
N TRP A 82 14.57 -11.97 3.32
CA TRP A 82 14.26 -13.24 2.68
C TRP A 82 15.00 -14.41 3.33
N SER A 83 14.34 -15.55 3.43
CA SER A 83 14.94 -16.79 3.94
C SER A 83 16.07 -17.28 3.01
N THR A 84 16.98 -18.09 3.54
CA THR A 84 17.97 -18.75 2.67
C THR A 84 17.26 -19.64 1.64
N PRO A 85 17.69 -19.63 0.36
CA PRO A 85 17.08 -20.45 -0.67
C PRO A 85 17.13 -21.95 -0.36
N VAL A 86 16.05 -22.66 -0.66
CA VAL A 86 15.95 -24.13 -0.54
C VAL A 86 15.63 -24.73 -1.91
N THR A 87 16.34 -25.77 -2.33
CA THR A 87 16.03 -26.50 -3.56
C THR A 87 14.90 -27.49 -3.34
N ILE A 88 13.83 -27.38 -4.13
CA ILE A 88 12.58 -28.16 -3.96
C ILE A 88 12.41 -29.25 -5.03
N SER A 89 13.10 -29.15 -6.16
CA SER A 89 13.02 -30.15 -7.23
C SER A 89 13.88 -31.40 -6.94
N VAL A 90 13.71 -32.48 -7.72
CA VAL A 90 14.42 -33.78 -7.53
C VAL A 90 15.89 -33.72 -7.93
N ALA A 91 16.84 -34.07 -7.07
CA ALA A 91 18.28 -33.98 -7.36
C ALA A 91 18.70 -34.71 -8.65
N GLY A 92 19.55 -34.07 -9.47
CA GLY A 92 20.08 -34.63 -10.71
C GLY A 92 19.13 -34.60 -11.92
N GLN A 93 17.96 -33.98 -11.79
CA GLN A 93 17.00 -33.78 -12.88
C GLN A 93 16.90 -32.30 -13.24
N ASP A 94 16.73 -32.00 -14.53
CA ASP A 94 16.36 -30.66 -14.96
C ASP A 94 14.91 -30.38 -14.58
N ALA A 95 14.64 -29.17 -14.07
CA ALA A 95 13.34 -28.73 -13.64
C ALA A 95 13.15 -27.26 -14.05
N THR A 96 12.07 -26.95 -14.76
CA THR A 96 11.79 -25.62 -15.32
C THR A 96 10.29 -25.31 -15.34
N GLY A 97 9.94 -24.06 -15.64
CA GLY A 97 8.56 -23.65 -15.89
C GLY A 97 7.66 -23.78 -14.66
N ALA A 98 8.18 -23.51 -13.46
CA ALA A 98 7.42 -23.72 -12.24
C ALA A 98 6.22 -22.76 -12.11
N LYS A 99 5.21 -23.21 -11.37
CA LYS A 99 4.04 -22.44 -10.93
C LYS A 99 3.78 -22.69 -9.45
N LEU A 100 3.14 -21.74 -8.80
CA LEU A 100 2.93 -21.72 -7.36
C LEU A 100 1.50 -21.23 -7.06
N ALA A 101 0.81 -21.90 -6.14
CA ALA A 101 -0.49 -21.49 -5.63
C ALA A 101 -0.56 -21.78 -4.13
N THR A 102 -1.45 -21.10 -3.41
CA THR A 102 -1.66 -21.29 -1.96
C THR A 102 -3.13 -21.24 -1.62
N ASP A 103 -3.54 -22.00 -0.61
CA ASP A 103 -4.87 -21.94 0.00
C ASP A 103 -4.94 -21.03 1.24
N GLY A 104 -3.85 -20.34 1.56
CA GLY A 104 -3.70 -19.54 2.79
C GLY A 104 -3.04 -20.30 3.95
N THR A 105 -2.84 -21.62 3.83
CA THR A 105 -2.16 -22.47 4.83
C THR A 105 -1.07 -23.33 4.20
N THR A 106 -1.31 -23.88 3.01
CA THR A 106 -0.41 -24.74 2.26
C THR A 106 -0.13 -24.12 0.90
N SER A 107 1.16 -23.93 0.60
CA SER A 107 1.62 -23.58 -0.73
C SER A 107 1.97 -24.85 -1.52
N THR A 108 1.50 -24.93 -2.75
CA THR A 108 1.76 -26.02 -3.70
C THR A 108 2.54 -25.48 -4.88
N ALA A 109 3.66 -26.11 -5.20
CA ALA A 109 4.45 -25.84 -6.40
C ALA A 109 4.32 -27.00 -7.38
N ILE A 110 4.26 -26.68 -8.68
CA ILE A 110 4.38 -27.65 -9.77
C ILE A 110 5.40 -27.19 -10.81
N TRP A 111 6.05 -28.11 -11.51
CA TRP A 111 7.04 -27.81 -12.55
C TRP A 111 7.20 -28.98 -13.54
N SER A 112 7.82 -28.71 -14.69
CA SER A 112 8.25 -29.75 -15.64
C SER A 112 9.64 -30.26 -15.25
N GLY A 113 9.73 -31.54 -14.90
CA GLY A 113 10.96 -32.24 -14.53
C GLY A 113 11.38 -33.27 -15.60
N PHE A 114 12.65 -33.25 -16.02
CA PHE A 114 13.19 -34.19 -17.00
C PHE A 114 13.67 -35.48 -16.32
N ASP A 115 13.05 -36.60 -16.68
CA ASP A 115 13.36 -37.92 -16.09
C ASP A 115 14.50 -38.66 -16.80
N GLY A 116 15.11 -38.04 -17.82
CA GLY A 116 16.12 -38.64 -18.69
C GLY A 116 15.61 -39.02 -20.08
N ALA A 117 14.29 -39.06 -20.27
CA ALA A 117 13.65 -39.33 -21.55
C ALA A 117 12.57 -38.30 -21.91
N ASN A 118 11.72 -37.92 -20.94
CA ASN A 118 10.61 -37.01 -21.15
C ASN A 118 10.51 -35.97 -20.01
N PHE A 119 9.84 -34.86 -20.28
CA PHE A 119 9.40 -33.92 -19.27
C PHE A 119 8.10 -34.41 -18.62
N LEU A 120 8.10 -34.57 -17.30
CA LEU A 120 6.93 -34.97 -16.51
C LEU A 120 6.59 -33.87 -15.52
N ILE A 121 5.31 -33.74 -15.17
CA ILE A 121 4.88 -32.75 -14.19
C ILE A 121 5.10 -33.29 -12.78
N GLN A 122 5.85 -32.55 -11.98
CA GLN A 122 6.13 -32.86 -10.59
C GLN A 122 5.47 -31.82 -9.68
N SER A 123 5.10 -32.24 -8.47
CA SER A 123 4.48 -31.40 -7.44
C SER A 123 5.18 -31.56 -6.09
N SER A 124 5.26 -30.47 -5.32
CA SER A 124 5.65 -30.46 -3.91
C SER A 124 4.85 -29.41 -3.14
N THR A 125 4.72 -29.61 -1.83
CA THR A 125 3.89 -28.77 -0.94
C THR A 125 4.68 -28.33 0.29
N THR A 126 4.25 -27.24 0.91
CA THR A 126 4.83 -26.70 2.14
C THR A 126 3.80 -25.90 2.93
N THR A 127 3.92 -25.89 4.26
CA THR A 127 3.09 -25.07 5.17
C THR A 127 3.86 -23.89 5.78
N ASP A 128 5.17 -23.83 5.56
CA ASP A 128 6.06 -22.80 6.12
C ASP A 128 6.95 -22.15 5.04
N GLY A 129 6.85 -22.59 3.79
CA GLY A 129 7.63 -22.12 2.65
C GLY A 129 9.10 -22.55 2.64
N THR A 130 9.60 -23.19 3.71
CA THR A 130 11.02 -23.56 3.87
C THR A 130 11.24 -25.08 3.88
N THR A 131 10.25 -25.85 4.35
CA THR A 131 10.27 -27.31 4.37
C THR A 131 9.27 -27.83 3.35
N TRP A 132 9.80 -28.40 2.27
CA TRP A 132 9.00 -28.90 1.15
C TRP A 132 8.87 -30.42 1.19
N SER A 133 7.70 -30.94 0.81
CA SER A 133 7.46 -32.37 0.68
C SER A 133 8.36 -32.99 -0.40
N THR A 134 8.60 -34.30 -0.32
CA THR A 134 9.28 -34.99 -1.43
C THR A 134 8.46 -34.84 -2.72
N PRO A 135 9.09 -34.49 -3.86
CA PRO A 135 8.36 -34.32 -5.11
C PRO A 135 7.65 -35.59 -5.54
N VAL A 136 6.43 -35.44 -6.05
CA VAL A 136 5.62 -36.52 -6.64
C VAL A 136 5.31 -36.21 -8.10
N THR A 137 5.36 -37.20 -8.98
CA THR A 137 4.96 -37.04 -10.39
C THR A 137 3.44 -37.13 -10.51
N ILE A 138 2.83 -36.14 -11.18
CA ILE A 138 1.37 -36.03 -11.32
C ILE A 138 0.87 -36.23 -12.76
N SER A 139 1.77 -36.22 -13.75
CA SER A 139 1.44 -36.56 -15.14
C SER A 139 1.67 -38.04 -15.45
N ASP A 140 1.01 -38.54 -16.49
CA ASP A 140 1.27 -39.89 -17.00
C ASP A 140 2.70 -40.01 -17.57
N PRO A 141 3.37 -41.17 -17.41
CA PRO A 141 4.71 -41.37 -17.95
C PRO A 141 4.72 -41.44 -19.48
N GLY A 142 5.93 -41.30 -20.06
CA GLY A 142 6.24 -41.73 -21.42
C GLY A 142 6.09 -40.69 -22.54
N GLU A 143 5.53 -39.51 -22.27
CA GLU A 143 5.47 -38.38 -23.22
C GLU A 143 5.69 -37.06 -22.48
N ASP A 144 6.11 -36.03 -23.22
CA ASP A 144 6.40 -34.71 -22.69
C ASP A 144 5.15 -33.98 -22.17
N ALA A 145 5.29 -33.38 -20.99
CA ALA A 145 4.32 -32.51 -20.35
C ALA A 145 4.97 -31.18 -19.92
N VAL A 146 4.39 -30.07 -20.38
CA VAL A 146 4.92 -28.69 -20.27
C VAL A 146 3.79 -27.68 -20.09
N GLN A 147 4.12 -26.38 -19.97
CA GLN A 147 3.14 -25.27 -19.85
C GLN A 147 2.13 -25.48 -18.72
N VAL A 148 2.66 -25.70 -17.52
CA VAL A 148 1.84 -25.96 -16.34
C VAL A 148 1.12 -24.68 -15.87
N GLN A 149 -0.07 -24.83 -15.31
CA GLN A 149 -0.76 -23.83 -14.48
C GLN A 149 -1.37 -24.48 -13.25
N LEU A 150 -1.59 -23.69 -12.21
CA LEU A 150 -2.02 -24.16 -10.90
C LEU A 150 -2.94 -23.13 -10.25
N VAL A 151 -4.05 -23.57 -9.68
CA VAL A 151 -4.94 -22.75 -8.84
C VAL A 151 -5.44 -23.55 -7.65
N THR A 152 -5.81 -22.85 -6.58
CA THR A 152 -6.41 -23.44 -5.38
C THR A 152 -7.67 -22.67 -4.99
N ASP A 153 -8.73 -23.36 -4.59
CA ASP A 153 -10.02 -22.80 -4.16
C ASP A 153 -9.95 -22.25 -2.70
N GLY A 154 -9.09 -21.26 -2.47
CA GLY A 154 -8.78 -20.70 -1.14
C GLY A 154 -9.88 -19.85 -0.47
N LEU A 155 -11.13 -20.31 -0.37
CA LEU A 155 -12.13 -19.66 0.50
C LEU A 155 -12.07 -20.25 1.92
N SER A 156 -11.66 -19.42 2.88
CA SER A 156 -11.72 -19.72 4.31
C SER A 156 -13.14 -20.16 4.71
N GLY A 157 -13.31 -21.41 5.16
CA GLY A 157 -14.57 -21.92 5.72
C GLY A 157 -15.23 -23.07 4.95
N LEU A 158 -14.71 -23.46 3.79
CA LEU A 158 -15.07 -24.75 3.18
C LEU A 158 -14.33 -25.90 3.87
N PRO A 159 -14.96 -27.08 4.04
CA PRO A 159 -14.34 -28.22 4.72
C PRO A 159 -13.21 -28.86 3.90
N ASP A 160 -13.23 -28.68 2.58
CA ASP A 160 -12.31 -29.30 1.64
C ASP A 160 -11.74 -28.25 0.68
N VAL A 161 -10.41 -28.18 0.59
CA VAL A 161 -9.66 -27.31 -0.33
C VAL A 161 -9.12 -28.16 -1.47
N THR A 162 -9.51 -27.85 -2.70
CA THR A 162 -9.04 -28.47 -3.94
C THR A 162 -8.02 -27.61 -4.68
N THR A 163 -6.83 -28.17 -4.87
CA THR A 163 -5.84 -27.64 -5.81
C THR A 163 -5.99 -28.32 -7.17
N THR A 164 -6.08 -27.51 -8.24
CA THR A 164 -6.22 -27.98 -9.62
C THR A 164 -4.98 -27.60 -10.43
N ALA A 165 -4.34 -28.59 -11.04
CA ALA A 165 -3.28 -28.40 -12.01
C ALA A 165 -3.80 -28.67 -13.43
N ILE A 166 -3.24 -27.94 -14.40
CA ILE A 166 -3.42 -28.19 -15.84
C ILE A 166 -2.06 -28.10 -16.53
N TRP A 167 -1.91 -28.80 -17.64
CA TRP A 167 -0.70 -28.74 -18.46
C TRP A 167 -0.98 -29.14 -19.91
N THR A 168 -0.05 -28.82 -20.78
CA THR A 168 0.01 -29.32 -22.15
C THR A 168 0.81 -30.61 -22.17
N ARG A 169 0.26 -31.70 -22.71
CA ARG A 169 0.93 -33.00 -22.89
C ARG A 169 0.84 -33.45 -24.34
N ASN A 170 1.95 -33.93 -24.90
CA ASN A 170 1.92 -34.56 -26.22
C ASN A 170 1.33 -35.98 -26.13
N ASP A 171 0.40 -36.34 -27.03
CA ASP A 171 -0.17 -37.70 -27.11
C ASP A 171 0.48 -38.58 -28.18
N GLY A 172 1.65 -38.17 -28.68
CA GLY A 172 2.37 -38.77 -29.80
C GLY A 172 1.97 -38.22 -31.17
N SER A 173 0.94 -37.36 -31.25
CA SER A 173 0.54 -36.71 -32.51
C SER A 173 0.11 -35.27 -32.34
N ASN A 174 -0.55 -34.92 -31.23
CA ASN A 174 -1.04 -33.58 -30.96
C ASN A 174 -0.76 -33.19 -29.51
N ASP A 175 -0.72 -31.89 -29.27
CA ASP A 175 -0.65 -31.34 -27.92
C ASP A 175 -2.04 -31.30 -27.29
N ARG A 176 -2.15 -31.76 -26.05
CA ARG A 176 -3.40 -32.01 -25.35
C ARG A 176 -3.42 -31.29 -24.03
N ILE A 177 -4.56 -30.73 -23.65
CA ILE A 177 -4.73 -30.14 -22.33
C ILE A 177 -5.18 -31.22 -21.36
N GLN A 178 -4.43 -31.42 -20.29
CA GLN A 178 -4.75 -32.37 -19.23
C GLN A 178 -4.84 -31.68 -17.88
N SER A 179 -5.65 -32.23 -16.97
CA SER A 179 -5.81 -31.75 -15.61
C SER A 179 -5.69 -32.88 -14.59
N SER A 180 -5.22 -32.55 -13.39
CA SER A 180 -5.29 -33.38 -12.19
C SER A 180 -5.61 -32.50 -10.98
N THR A 181 -6.20 -33.09 -9.96
CA THR A 181 -6.67 -32.41 -8.74
C THR A 181 -6.18 -33.12 -7.48
N THR A 182 -5.99 -32.38 -6.41
CA THR A 182 -5.76 -32.90 -5.05
C THR A 182 -6.63 -32.12 -4.08
N THR A 183 -7.16 -32.80 -3.06
CA THR A 183 -7.99 -32.19 -2.02
C THR A 183 -7.32 -32.37 -0.67
N ASN A 184 -7.11 -31.29 0.09
CA ASN A 184 -6.48 -31.31 1.42
C ASN A 184 -5.14 -32.08 1.50
N GLY A 185 -4.37 -32.11 0.41
CA GLY A 185 -3.10 -32.85 0.34
C GLY A 185 -3.23 -34.36 0.10
N ASP A 186 -4.43 -34.86 -0.23
CA ASP A 186 -4.61 -36.24 -0.72
C ASP A 186 -3.81 -36.49 -2.00
N PRO A 187 -3.53 -37.76 -2.36
CA PRO A 187 -2.87 -38.06 -3.62
C PRO A 187 -3.59 -37.45 -4.83
N TRP A 188 -2.81 -36.91 -5.76
CA TRP A 188 -3.32 -36.36 -7.00
C TRP A 188 -4.17 -37.38 -7.78
N SER A 189 -5.27 -36.90 -8.35
CA SER A 189 -6.15 -37.71 -9.19
C SER A 189 -5.43 -38.17 -10.46
N THR A 190 -5.93 -39.24 -11.07
CA THR A 190 -5.47 -39.64 -12.41
C THR A 190 -5.71 -38.50 -13.41
N PRO A 191 -4.74 -38.19 -14.31
CA PRO A 191 -4.92 -37.16 -15.31
C PRO A 191 -6.16 -37.36 -16.18
N VAL A 192 -6.86 -36.26 -16.47
CA VAL A 192 -8.02 -36.22 -17.37
C VAL A 192 -7.73 -35.26 -18.52
N THR A 193 -7.97 -35.69 -19.76
CA THR A 193 -7.81 -34.84 -20.95
C THR A 193 -9.05 -33.97 -21.16
N LEU A 194 -8.87 -32.65 -21.26
CA LEU A 194 -9.92 -31.64 -21.41
C LEU A 194 -10.18 -31.29 -22.88
N SER A 195 -9.14 -31.20 -23.71
CA SER A 195 -9.30 -30.82 -25.12
C SER A 195 -9.93 -31.94 -25.96
N ASP A 196 -10.47 -31.60 -27.14
CA ASP A 196 -11.09 -32.56 -28.09
C ASP A 196 -10.06 -33.29 -28.95
N PRO A 197 -10.18 -34.60 -29.22
CA PRO A 197 -9.15 -35.38 -29.92
C PRO A 197 -8.87 -34.90 -31.35
N GLY A 198 -7.63 -35.12 -31.81
CA GLY A 198 -7.23 -34.89 -33.22
C GLY A 198 -6.86 -33.46 -33.59
N GLN A 199 -6.70 -32.56 -32.60
CA GLN A 199 -6.22 -31.19 -32.80
C GLN A 199 -5.29 -30.78 -31.66
N SER A 200 -4.29 -29.96 -31.95
CA SER A 200 -3.38 -29.44 -30.92
C SER A 200 -4.06 -28.35 -30.09
N ALA A 201 -3.76 -28.35 -28.80
CA ALA A 201 -4.17 -27.35 -27.84
C ALA A 201 -2.99 -27.01 -26.91
N PHE A 202 -2.81 -25.73 -26.61
CA PHE A 202 -1.64 -25.18 -25.92
C PHE A 202 -1.99 -23.86 -25.22
N ASP A 203 -1.04 -23.31 -24.46
CA ASP A 203 -1.18 -22.10 -23.64
C ASP A 203 -2.40 -22.13 -22.71
N PRO A 204 -2.51 -23.15 -21.83
CA PRO A 204 -3.62 -23.21 -20.89
C PRO A 204 -3.51 -22.10 -19.83
N GLN A 205 -4.66 -21.66 -19.33
CA GLN A 205 -4.83 -20.83 -18.14
C GLN A 205 -5.91 -21.43 -17.23
N LEU A 206 -5.84 -21.11 -15.94
CA LEU A 206 -6.78 -21.55 -14.92
C LEU A 206 -7.20 -20.38 -14.04
N ALA A 207 -8.45 -20.37 -13.61
CA ALA A 207 -8.95 -19.52 -12.54
C ALA A 207 -10.06 -20.26 -11.78
N THR A 208 -10.21 -19.98 -10.49
CA THR A 208 -11.27 -20.56 -9.65
C THR A 208 -11.93 -19.48 -8.82
N ASN A 209 -13.26 -19.55 -8.70
CA ASN A 209 -14.04 -18.69 -7.82
C ASN A 209 -14.35 -19.34 -6.46
N GLY A 210 -13.65 -20.44 -6.15
CA GLY A 210 -13.83 -21.21 -4.92
C GLY A 210 -14.85 -22.35 -5.05
N THR A 211 -15.68 -22.37 -6.10
CA THR A 211 -16.63 -23.47 -6.36
C THR A 211 -16.51 -24.00 -7.77
N THR A 212 -16.34 -23.11 -8.74
CA THR A 212 -16.15 -23.42 -10.16
C THR A 212 -14.73 -23.07 -10.55
N THR A 213 -14.03 -24.07 -11.08
CA THR A 213 -12.73 -23.88 -11.74
C THR A 213 -12.96 -23.83 -13.25
N THR A 214 -12.43 -22.78 -13.88
CA THR A 214 -12.51 -22.55 -15.32
C THR A 214 -11.11 -22.70 -15.91
N ALA A 215 -11.01 -23.51 -16.95
CA ALA A 215 -9.82 -23.64 -17.79
C ALA A 215 -10.08 -22.99 -19.15
N ILE A 216 -9.10 -22.26 -19.67
CA ILE A 216 -9.10 -21.77 -21.06
C ILE A 216 -7.78 -22.12 -21.75
N TRP A 217 -7.80 -22.27 -23.07
CA TRP A 217 -6.61 -22.60 -23.86
C TRP A 217 -6.76 -22.17 -25.31
N THR A 218 -5.64 -22.15 -26.03
CA THR A 218 -5.62 -21.98 -27.49
C THR A 218 -5.73 -23.35 -28.16
N ARG A 219 -6.62 -23.47 -29.16
CA ARG A 219 -6.84 -24.66 -29.98
C ARG A 219 -6.49 -24.35 -31.43
N ASN A 220 -5.74 -25.25 -32.07
CA ASN A 220 -5.43 -25.17 -33.49
C ASN A 220 -6.49 -25.87 -34.36
N ASP A 221 -7.24 -25.13 -35.17
CA ASP A 221 -8.25 -25.68 -36.09
C ASP A 221 -7.64 -26.20 -37.42
N GLY A 222 -6.52 -26.93 -37.35
CA GLY A 222 -5.99 -27.73 -38.46
C GLY A 222 -5.11 -27.00 -39.48
N SER A 223 -4.65 -25.78 -39.16
CA SER A 223 -3.58 -25.12 -39.93
C SER A 223 -2.31 -25.12 -39.10
N ASN A 224 -1.29 -25.87 -39.53
CA ASN A 224 0.00 -25.96 -38.82
C ASN A 224 0.74 -24.60 -38.69
N ASP A 225 0.21 -23.53 -39.29
CA ASP A 225 0.71 -22.16 -39.23
C ASP A 225 0.00 -21.26 -38.20
N GLY A 226 -0.99 -21.79 -37.46
CA GLY A 226 -1.75 -21.04 -36.46
C GLY A 226 -2.72 -19.98 -37.03
N SER A 227 -2.92 -19.94 -38.35
CA SER A 227 -3.82 -18.96 -38.99
C SER A 227 -5.29 -19.11 -38.59
N ASN A 228 -5.68 -20.23 -37.99
CA ASN A 228 -7.04 -20.53 -37.57
C ASN A 228 -7.16 -20.91 -36.07
N ASP A 229 -6.26 -20.41 -35.23
CA ASP A 229 -6.31 -20.69 -33.79
C ASP A 229 -7.56 -20.08 -33.11
N ARG A 230 -8.10 -20.77 -32.11
CA ARG A 230 -9.29 -20.39 -31.34
C ARG A 230 -9.08 -20.49 -29.84
N ILE A 231 -9.80 -19.66 -29.08
CA ILE A 231 -9.89 -19.79 -27.63
C ILE A 231 -11.04 -20.73 -27.27
N GLN A 232 -10.75 -21.73 -26.44
CA GLN A 232 -11.73 -22.63 -25.85
C GLN A 232 -11.75 -22.51 -24.34
N SER A 233 -12.88 -22.92 -23.74
CA SER A 233 -13.01 -23.08 -22.29
C SER A 233 -13.64 -24.41 -21.91
N SER A 234 -13.34 -24.87 -20.71
CA SER A 234 -14.08 -25.91 -19.99
C SER A 234 -14.15 -25.55 -18.51
N THR A 235 -15.17 -26.05 -17.82
CA THR A 235 -15.44 -25.75 -16.41
C THR A 235 -15.69 -27.02 -15.62
N THR A 236 -15.31 -27.02 -14.35
CA THR A 236 -15.69 -28.02 -13.36
C THR A 236 -16.22 -27.31 -12.11
N THR A 237 -17.26 -27.85 -11.49
CA THR A 237 -17.87 -27.28 -10.28
C THR A 237 -17.85 -28.32 -9.19
N ASN A 238 -17.29 -28.00 -8.02
CA ASN A 238 -17.22 -28.89 -6.85
C ASN A 238 -16.68 -30.30 -7.17
N GLY A 239 -15.70 -30.42 -8.08
CA GLY A 239 -15.09 -31.70 -8.47
C GLY A 239 -15.92 -32.54 -9.45
N ASP A 240 -17.03 -32.02 -9.99
CA ASP A 240 -17.75 -32.66 -11.09
C ASP A 240 -16.85 -32.82 -12.33
N PRO A 241 -17.14 -33.79 -13.23
CA PRO A 241 -16.40 -33.91 -14.47
C PRO A 241 -16.38 -32.61 -15.27
N TRP A 242 -15.24 -32.30 -15.88
CA TRP A 242 -15.08 -31.16 -16.78
C TRP A 242 -16.15 -31.13 -17.87
N SER A 243 -16.71 -29.94 -18.11
CA SER A 243 -17.70 -29.72 -19.16
C SER A 243 -17.09 -29.94 -20.55
N THR A 244 -17.93 -30.23 -21.55
CA THR A 244 -17.48 -30.25 -22.95
C THR A 244 -16.90 -28.89 -23.35
N PRO A 245 -15.78 -28.84 -24.09
CA PRO A 245 -15.19 -27.57 -24.52
C PRO A 245 -16.15 -26.67 -25.30
N VAL A 246 -16.10 -25.37 -25.01
CA VAL A 246 -16.89 -24.33 -25.71
C VAL A 246 -15.94 -23.30 -26.32
N ASN A 247 -16.19 -22.90 -27.57
CA ASN A 247 -15.40 -21.86 -28.25
C ASN A 247 -15.82 -20.46 -27.77
N LEU A 248 -14.84 -19.65 -27.37
CA LEU A 248 -15.02 -18.24 -26.98
C LEU A 248 -14.78 -17.29 -28.15
N SER A 249 -13.93 -17.69 -29.11
CA SER A 249 -13.58 -16.88 -30.27
C SER A 249 -14.13 -17.43 -31.59
N ASP A 250 -14.39 -16.52 -32.53
CA ASP A 250 -14.83 -16.87 -33.89
C ASP A 250 -13.79 -17.71 -34.66
N SER A 251 -14.24 -18.42 -35.71
CA SER A 251 -13.33 -19.13 -36.65
C SER A 251 -12.65 -18.16 -37.61
N GLY A 252 -11.50 -18.58 -38.13
CA GLY A 252 -10.83 -17.96 -39.27
C GLY A 252 -10.10 -16.66 -38.94
N GLN A 253 -10.03 -16.31 -37.66
CA GLN A 253 -9.45 -15.07 -37.16
C GLN A 253 -8.61 -15.41 -35.93
N ARG A 254 -7.36 -15.80 -36.19
CA ARG A 254 -6.34 -16.25 -35.23
C ARG A 254 -6.50 -15.59 -33.87
N ALA A 255 -6.78 -16.40 -32.85
CA ALA A 255 -6.83 -16.01 -31.46
C ALA A 255 -5.72 -16.69 -30.64
N SER A 256 -5.08 -15.94 -29.75
CA SER A 256 -3.93 -16.40 -28.96
C SER A 256 -3.82 -15.65 -27.63
N ASP A 257 -2.86 -16.05 -26.80
CA ASP A 257 -2.51 -15.40 -25.53
C ASP A 257 -3.73 -15.22 -24.60
N PRO A 258 -4.50 -16.29 -24.33
CA PRO A 258 -5.63 -16.19 -23.43
C PRO A 258 -5.16 -15.90 -22.00
N GLN A 259 -5.94 -15.12 -21.27
CA GLN A 259 -5.81 -14.86 -19.83
C GLN A 259 -7.17 -14.93 -19.15
N LEU A 260 -7.17 -15.24 -17.85
CA LEU A 260 -8.38 -15.50 -17.08
C LEU A 260 -8.26 -14.93 -15.65
N ALA A 261 -9.31 -14.26 -15.17
CA ALA A 261 -9.41 -13.84 -13.77
C ALA A 261 -10.86 -13.90 -13.28
N THR A 262 -11.06 -13.89 -11.96
CA THR A 262 -12.41 -13.94 -11.37
C THR A 262 -12.51 -13.12 -10.09
N ASP A 263 -13.63 -12.38 -9.97
CA ASP A 263 -13.98 -11.58 -8.79
C ASP A 263 -14.78 -12.37 -7.73
N GLY A 264 -14.84 -13.70 -7.87
CA GLY A 264 -15.64 -14.59 -7.02
C GLY A 264 -17.05 -14.88 -7.56
N ALA A 265 -17.61 -14.02 -8.41
CA ALA A 265 -18.93 -14.23 -9.03
C ALA A 265 -18.83 -14.38 -10.55
N THR A 266 -18.06 -13.49 -11.17
CA THR A 266 -17.85 -13.39 -12.61
C THR A 266 -16.43 -13.84 -12.93
N THR A 267 -16.31 -14.65 -13.97
CA THR A 267 -15.04 -15.01 -14.58
C THR A 267 -14.90 -14.24 -15.89
N THR A 268 -13.79 -13.52 -16.05
CA THR A 268 -13.47 -12.72 -17.24
C THR A 268 -12.31 -13.38 -17.98
N ALA A 269 -12.52 -13.70 -19.25
CA ALA A 269 -11.48 -14.14 -20.17
C ALA A 269 -11.10 -13.00 -21.11
N ILE A 270 -9.81 -12.83 -21.38
CA ILE A 270 -9.32 -11.92 -22.41
C ILE A 270 -8.30 -12.61 -23.31
N TRP A 271 -8.17 -12.16 -24.56
CA TRP A 271 -7.23 -12.76 -25.51
C TRP A 271 -6.86 -11.79 -26.63
N THR A 272 -5.78 -12.11 -27.34
CA THR A 272 -5.40 -11.46 -28.59
C THR A 272 -6.17 -12.10 -29.74
N ARG A 273 -6.73 -11.30 -30.67
CA ARG A 273 -7.46 -11.77 -31.85
C ARG A 273 -7.16 -10.93 -33.07
N ASN A 274 -6.80 -11.57 -34.19
CA ASN A 274 -6.54 -10.86 -35.44
C ASN A 274 -7.84 -10.49 -36.17
N ASP A 275 -8.03 -9.24 -36.55
CA ASP A 275 -9.23 -8.78 -37.28
C ASP A 275 -9.09 -8.80 -38.82
N GLY A 276 -8.04 -9.46 -39.33
CA GLY A 276 -7.65 -9.48 -40.73
C GLY A 276 -6.60 -8.42 -41.10
N SER A 277 -6.33 -7.44 -40.24
CA SER A 277 -5.28 -6.44 -40.46
C SER A 277 -4.43 -6.18 -39.23
N ASN A 278 -5.03 -6.20 -38.05
CA ASN A 278 -4.36 -5.90 -36.79
C ASN A 278 -4.75 -6.92 -35.72
N ASN A 279 -3.85 -7.12 -34.76
CA ASN A 279 -4.15 -7.83 -33.54
C ASN A 279 -4.95 -6.93 -32.58
N ARG A 280 -6.00 -7.48 -31.96
CA ARG A 280 -7.00 -6.79 -31.15
C ARG A 280 -7.13 -7.49 -29.81
N ILE A 281 -7.44 -6.75 -28.74
CA ILE A 281 -7.76 -7.38 -27.45
C ILE A 281 -9.27 -7.56 -27.36
N GLN A 282 -9.72 -8.76 -27.05
CA GLN A 282 -11.12 -9.07 -26.82
C GLN A 282 -11.33 -9.61 -25.40
N SER A 283 -12.54 -9.42 -24.87
CA SER A 283 -12.99 -10.02 -23.61
C SER A 283 -14.32 -10.73 -23.76
N SER A 284 -14.55 -11.73 -22.91
CA SER A 284 -15.85 -12.32 -22.65
C SER A 284 -15.96 -12.67 -21.17
N THR A 285 -17.19 -12.73 -20.66
CA THR A 285 -17.49 -12.98 -19.25
C THR A 285 -18.48 -14.12 -19.09
N THR A 286 -18.39 -14.84 -17.98
CA THR A 286 -19.37 -15.84 -17.54
C THR A 286 -19.61 -15.69 -16.04
N THR A 287 -20.80 -16.04 -15.57
CA THR A 287 -21.16 -16.05 -14.15
C THR A 287 -21.53 -17.47 -13.76
N ASN A 288 -20.80 -18.08 -12.83
CA ASN A 288 -21.09 -19.43 -12.31
C ASN A 288 -21.37 -20.51 -13.39
N GLY A 289 -20.65 -20.48 -14.51
CA GLY A 289 -20.81 -21.46 -15.59
C GLY A 289 -21.95 -21.18 -16.56
N ASP A 290 -22.63 -20.03 -16.46
CA ASP A 290 -23.54 -19.54 -17.49
C ASP A 290 -22.83 -19.41 -18.85
N PRO A 291 -23.55 -19.44 -19.98
CA PRO A 291 -22.94 -19.24 -21.28
C PRO A 291 -22.13 -17.94 -21.35
N TRP A 292 -20.93 -18.02 -21.92
CA TRP A 292 -20.06 -16.87 -22.15
C TRP A 292 -20.79 -15.76 -22.92
N SER A 293 -20.55 -14.51 -22.50
CA SER A 293 -21.07 -13.33 -23.18
C SER A 293 -20.49 -13.21 -24.60
N THR A 294 -21.17 -12.48 -25.48
CA THR A 294 -20.61 -12.16 -26.79
C THR A 294 -19.30 -11.39 -26.63
N PRO A 295 -18.22 -11.75 -27.35
CA PRO A 295 -16.94 -11.07 -27.22
C PRO A 295 -17.02 -9.57 -27.51
N VAL A 296 -16.36 -8.76 -26.69
CA VAL A 296 -16.24 -7.31 -26.85
C VAL A 296 -14.78 -6.95 -27.09
N THR A 297 -14.50 -6.09 -28.07
CA THR A 297 -13.15 -5.60 -28.36
C THR A 297 -12.80 -4.40 -27.46
N LEU A 298 -11.67 -4.48 -26.76
CA LEU A 298 -11.20 -3.48 -25.78
C LEU A 298 -10.28 -2.44 -26.42
N SER A 299 -9.39 -2.86 -27.32
CA SER A 299 -8.40 -1.98 -27.92
C SER A 299 -8.99 -1.04 -28.99
N ASP A 300 -8.31 0.07 -29.30
CA ASP A 300 -8.71 1.07 -30.31
C ASP A 300 -8.43 0.62 -31.74
N PRO A 301 -9.32 0.81 -32.73
CA PRO A 301 -9.18 0.26 -34.08
C PRO A 301 -7.91 0.72 -34.82
N GLY A 302 -7.40 -0.13 -35.73
CA GLY A 302 -6.29 0.22 -36.63
C GLY A 302 -4.89 0.16 -36.02
N GLN A 303 -4.75 -0.39 -34.82
CA GLN A 303 -3.47 -0.56 -34.14
C GLN A 303 -3.29 -2.00 -33.67
N ASN A 304 -2.05 -2.49 -33.69
CA ASN A 304 -1.73 -3.82 -33.17
C ASN A 304 -1.67 -3.79 -31.65
N ALA A 305 -2.47 -4.65 -31.02
CA ALA A 305 -2.47 -4.91 -29.59
C ALA A 305 -2.23 -6.40 -29.33
N ARG A 306 -1.46 -6.74 -28.29
CA ARG A 306 -1.08 -8.12 -27.93
C ARG A 306 -0.72 -8.25 -26.46
N ASN A 307 -0.44 -9.48 -26.03
CA ASN A 307 0.03 -9.83 -24.69
C ASN A 307 -0.84 -9.19 -23.60
N PRO A 308 -2.16 -9.47 -23.61
CA PRO A 308 -3.04 -8.93 -22.60
C PRO A 308 -2.79 -9.62 -21.25
N GLU A 309 -3.10 -8.91 -20.17
CA GLU A 309 -3.12 -9.38 -18.79
C GLU A 309 -4.32 -8.76 -18.08
N LEU A 310 -4.84 -9.40 -17.03
CA LEU A 310 -5.90 -8.81 -16.21
C LEU A 310 -5.80 -9.18 -14.74
N VAL A 311 -6.37 -8.31 -13.92
CA VAL A 311 -6.65 -8.58 -12.51
C VAL A 311 -8.09 -8.19 -12.18
N THR A 312 -8.69 -8.92 -11.25
CA THR A 312 -10.01 -8.65 -10.69
C THR A 312 -9.87 -8.28 -9.22
N ASP A 313 -10.47 -7.16 -8.84
CA ASP A 313 -10.73 -6.76 -7.45
C ASP A 313 -12.22 -7.06 -7.11
N VAL A 314 -12.65 -6.78 -5.88
CA VAL A 314 -14.02 -7.07 -5.37
C VAL A 314 -15.13 -6.50 -6.25
N THR A 315 -14.89 -5.36 -6.93
CA THR A 315 -15.92 -4.69 -7.75
C THR A 315 -15.48 -4.35 -9.17
N SER A 316 -14.19 -4.48 -9.49
CA SER A 316 -13.63 -4.02 -10.76
C SER A 316 -12.72 -5.06 -11.40
N THR A 317 -12.62 -5.01 -12.72
CA THR A 317 -11.64 -5.77 -13.50
C THR A 317 -10.82 -4.79 -14.32
N THR A 318 -9.50 -4.87 -14.18
CA THR A 318 -8.56 -4.04 -14.95
C THR A 318 -7.79 -4.95 -15.90
N ALA A 319 -7.86 -4.63 -17.19
CA ALA A 319 -7.05 -5.27 -18.23
C ALA A 319 -5.93 -4.33 -18.67
N ILE A 320 -4.76 -4.88 -18.98
CA ILE A 320 -3.61 -4.16 -19.55
C ILE A 320 -3.07 -4.93 -20.76
N TRP A 321 -2.54 -4.23 -21.76
CA TRP A 321 -1.97 -4.86 -22.96
C TRP A 321 -0.89 -3.99 -23.61
N GLU A 322 -0.07 -4.63 -24.44
CA GLU A 322 0.89 -3.95 -25.32
C GLU A 322 0.18 -3.43 -26.57
N ARG A 323 0.39 -2.17 -26.92
CA ARG A 323 -0.16 -1.51 -28.11
C ARG A 323 0.95 -0.84 -28.91
N SER A 324 1.06 -1.18 -30.18
CA SER A 324 2.04 -0.58 -31.10
C SER A 324 1.67 0.85 -31.48
N ASP A 325 2.63 1.76 -31.39
CA ASP A 325 2.54 3.13 -31.93
C ASP A 325 3.22 3.34 -33.27
N GLY A 326 3.64 2.23 -33.91
CA GLY A 326 4.37 2.22 -35.17
C GLY A 326 5.89 2.25 -35.00
N SER A 327 6.41 2.60 -33.82
CA SER A 327 7.84 2.52 -33.50
C SER A 327 8.13 1.71 -32.24
N ASN A 328 7.27 1.79 -31.24
CA ASN A 328 7.41 1.14 -29.95
C ASN A 328 6.10 0.49 -29.51
N PHE A 329 6.20 -0.41 -28.54
CA PHE A 329 5.06 -0.91 -27.77
C PHE A 329 4.82 -0.05 -26.53
N ARG A 330 3.55 0.27 -26.32
CA ARG A 330 3.02 1.15 -25.26
C ARG A 330 2.04 0.35 -24.43
N LEU A 331 2.00 0.55 -23.12
CA LEU A 331 0.99 -0.11 -22.31
C LEU A 331 -0.29 0.70 -22.31
N GLN A 332 -1.41 0.03 -22.58
CA GLN A 332 -2.74 0.58 -22.42
C GLN A 332 -3.53 -0.27 -21.43
N SER A 333 -4.40 0.38 -20.65
CA SER A 333 -5.32 -0.27 -19.74
C SER A 333 -6.76 0.11 -20.03
N SER A 334 -7.69 -0.75 -19.62
CA SER A 334 -9.12 -0.47 -19.59
C SER A 334 -9.73 -1.21 -18.39
N THR A 335 -10.76 -0.60 -17.80
CA THR A 335 -11.34 -1.08 -16.55
C THR A 335 -12.85 -1.21 -16.69
N THR A 336 -13.44 -2.24 -16.09
CA THR A 336 -14.88 -2.41 -15.95
C THR A 336 -15.27 -2.58 -14.48
N THR A 337 -16.52 -2.28 -14.12
CA THR A 337 -17.08 -2.44 -12.78
C THR A 337 -18.28 -3.36 -12.84
N GLY A 338 -18.27 -4.45 -12.07
CA GLY A 338 -19.38 -5.41 -11.95
C GLY A 338 -19.85 -5.98 -13.30
N GLY A 339 -18.93 -6.25 -14.24
CA GLY A 339 -19.27 -6.74 -15.58
C GLY A 339 -19.95 -5.71 -16.49
N GLY A 340 -19.92 -4.42 -16.12
CA GLY A 340 -20.40 -3.32 -16.95
C GLY A 340 -19.56 -3.06 -18.22
N PRO A 341 -19.82 -1.95 -18.94
CA PRO A 341 -19.01 -1.59 -20.09
C PRO A 341 -17.58 -1.23 -19.66
N TRP A 342 -16.60 -1.68 -20.46
CA TRP A 342 -15.21 -1.30 -20.32
C TRP A 342 -15.00 0.20 -20.58
N SER A 343 -14.11 0.83 -19.81
CA SER A 343 -13.69 2.21 -20.03
C SER A 343 -12.92 2.34 -21.35
N PRO A 344 -12.86 3.55 -21.95
CA PRO A 344 -11.93 3.80 -23.05
C PRO A 344 -10.48 3.47 -22.65
N PRO A 345 -9.63 2.98 -23.57
CA PRO A 345 -8.23 2.70 -23.27
C PRO A 345 -7.44 3.92 -22.79
N VAL A 346 -6.68 3.77 -21.71
CA VAL A 346 -5.77 4.79 -21.20
C VAL A 346 -4.32 4.31 -21.31
N THR A 347 -3.42 5.18 -21.77
CA THR A 347 -1.99 4.84 -21.87
C THR A 347 -1.33 4.95 -20.49
N VAL A 348 -0.70 3.86 -20.03
CA VAL A 348 -0.06 3.75 -18.70
C VAL A 348 1.41 4.16 -18.76
N SER A 349 2.14 3.70 -19.78
CA SER A 349 3.59 3.94 -19.87
C SER A 349 3.92 5.32 -20.49
N VAL A 350 5.18 5.78 -20.37
CA VAL A 350 5.70 7.06 -20.94
C VAL A 350 6.31 6.92 -22.34
N ALA A 351 6.07 7.85 -23.27
CA ALA A 351 6.38 7.71 -24.70
C ALA A 351 7.87 7.45 -25.03
N GLY A 352 8.14 6.94 -26.24
CA GLY A 352 9.49 6.95 -26.84
C GLY A 352 10.38 5.72 -26.66
N GLN A 353 9.95 4.71 -25.89
CA GLN A 353 10.62 3.40 -25.79
C GLN A 353 9.59 2.31 -25.52
N ASP A 354 9.95 1.06 -25.79
CA ASP A 354 9.14 -0.12 -25.52
C ASP A 354 8.78 -0.28 -24.04
N ALA A 355 7.55 -0.71 -23.81
CA ALA A 355 7.02 -1.21 -22.54
C ALA A 355 6.35 -2.56 -22.81
N LEU A 356 6.83 -3.63 -22.16
CA LEU A 356 6.54 -5.03 -22.49
C LEU A 356 6.34 -5.85 -21.21
N GLN A 357 5.71 -7.03 -21.33
CA GLN A 357 5.55 -8.00 -20.24
C GLN A 357 5.00 -7.34 -18.96
N ALA A 358 3.86 -6.66 -19.08
CA ALA A 358 3.18 -6.08 -17.93
C ALA A 358 2.65 -7.20 -17.02
N GLN A 359 2.53 -6.93 -15.73
CA GLN A 359 1.82 -7.75 -14.75
C GLN A 359 0.97 -6.81 -13.88
N LEU A 360 -0.11 -7.33 -13.31
CA LEU A 360 -1.06 -6.57 -12.48
C LEU A 360 -1.31 -7.28 -11.15
N VAL A 361 -1.54 -6.50 -10.10
CA VAL A 361 -2.16 -6.95 -8.85
C VAL A 361 -3.11 -5.87 -8.34
N GLY A 362 -4.12 -6.22 -7.55
CA GLY A 362 -4.90 -5.21 -6.84
C GLY A 362 -6.08 -5.71 -6.02
N PRO A 363 -5.92 -5.88 -4.69
CA PRO A 363 -6.97 -5.52 -3.76
C PRO A 363 -6.88 -4.01 -3.46
N GLY A 364 -7.86 -3.21 -3.89
CA GLY A 364 -7.91 -1.77 -3.66
C GLY A 364 -7.11 -0.94 -4.67
N THR A 365 -5.80 -0.77 -4.46
CA THR A 365 -4.92 -0.10 -5.43
C THR A 365 -4.45 -1.11 -6.46
N THR A 366 -4.77 -0.87 -7.73
CA THR A 366 -4.20 -1.65 -8.83
C THR A 366 -2.78 -1.18 -9.10
N THR A 367 -1.81 -2.09 -8.97
CA THR A 367 -0.41 -1.86 -9.29
C THR A 367 -0.04 -2.61 -10.57
N ALA A 368 0.54 -1.90 -11.53
CA ALA A 368 1.14 -2.49 -12.72
C ALA A 368 2.66 -2.46 -12.60
N ILE A 369 3.31 -3.56 -12.98
CA ILE A 369 4.76 -3.58 -13.22
C ILE A 369 5.06 -4.06 -14.64
N TRP A 370 6.13 -3.57 -15.27
CA TRP A 370 6.51 -3.96 -16.63
C TRP A 370 7.98 -3.76 -16.93
N ILE A 371 8.43 -4.31 -18.05
CA ILE A 371 9.75 -4.07 -18.60
C ILE A 371 9.72 -2.85 -19.50
N ARG A 372 10.67 -1.92 -19.29
CA ARG A 372 10.91 -0.76 -20.15
C ARG A 372 12.32 -0.75 -20.69
N SER A 373 12.47 -0.54 -21.99
CA SER A 373 13.78 -0.20 -22.58
C SER A 373 14.18 1.24 -22.23
N ASP A 374 15.41 1.45 -21.76
CA ASP A 374 16.02 2.78 -21.64
C ASP A 374 16.91 3.14 -22.85
N GLY A 375 16.87 2.30 -23.90
CA GLY A 375 17.71 2.40 -25.10
C GLY A 375 19.00 1.57 -25.03
N SER A 376 19.42 1.11 -23.85
CA SER A 376 20.58 0.22 -23.69
C SER A 376 20.27 -1.04 -22.89
N ASN A 377 19.37 -0.94 -21.92
CA ASN A 377 18.98 -2.03 -21.03
C ASN A 377 17.47 -2.08 -20.84
N PHE A 378 16.98 -3.25 -20.45
CA PHE A 378 15.62 -3.46 -19.98
C PHE A 378 15.52 -3.23 -18.47
N ARG A 379 14.53 -2.44 -18.05
CA ARG A 379 14.37 -1.90 -16.69
C ARG A 379 12.98 -2.24 -16.16
N ILE A 380 12.83 -2.51 -14.86
CA ILE A 380 11.50 -2.72 -14.29
C ILE A 380 10.92 -1.37 -13.88
N GLN A 381 9.69 -1.11 -14.28
CA GLN A 381 8.92 0.05 -13.84
C GLN A 381 7.60 -0.35 -13.19
N SER A 382 7.09 0.49 -12.30
CA SER A 382 5.75 0.40 -11.72
C SER A 382 4.91 1.63 -12.01
N SER A 383 3.59 1.49 -11.91
CA SER A 383 2.63 2.57 -11.75
C SER A 383 1.37 2.04 -11.07
N THR A 384 0.67 2.92 -10.37
CA THR A 384 -0.48 2.60 -9.51
C THR A 384 -1.72 3.39 -9.90
N THR A 385 -2.90 2.81 -9.66
CA THR A 385 -4.20 3.45 -9.86
C THR A 385 -5.23 2.90 -8.89
N THR A 386 -6.16 3.73 -8.39
CA THR A 386 -7.31 3.29 -7.58
C THR A 386 -8.62 3.32 -8.35
N ASP A 387 -8.64 3.90 -9.56
CA ASP A 387 -9.85 4.06 -10.37
C ASP A 387 -9.72 3.37 -11.74
N GLY A 388 -8.55 2.81 -12.06
CA GLY A 388 -8.29 2.12 -13.32
C GLY A 388 -8.18 3.03 -14.54
N THR A 389 -8.25 4.36 -14.35
CA THR A 389 -8.26 5.36 -15.44
C THR A 389 -7.22 6.45 -15.27
N THR A 390 -6.76 6.72 -14.05
CA THR A 390 -5.70 7.67 -13.72
C THR A 390 -4.55 6.93 -13.07
N TRP A 391 -3.45 6.81 -13.80
CA TRP A 391 -2.23 6.11 -13.38
C TRP A 391 -1.18 7.08 -12.85
N SER A 392 -0.44 6.68 -11.82
CA SER A 392 0.67 7.44 -11.25
C SER A 392 1.84 7.57 -12.24
N THR A 393 2.75 8.52 -12.01
CA THR A 393 3.94 8.65 -12.86
C THR A 393 4.82 7.40 -12.69
N PRO A 394 5.25 6.74 -13.78
CA PRO A 394 6.02 5.51 -13.63
C PRO A 394 7.32 5.66 -12.85
N VAL A 395 7.54 4.77 -11.88
CA VAL A 395 8.75 4.68 -11.06
C VAL A 395 9.62 3.53 -11.57
N THR A 396 10.95 3.67 -11.55
CA THR A 396 11.88 2.60 -11.97
C THR A 396 12.44 1.88 -10.74
N LEU A 397 12.25 0.56 -10.67
CA LEU A 397 12.59 -0.28 -9.51
C LEU A 397 13.99 -0.85 -9.61
N SER A 398 14.36 -1.38 -10.77
CA SER A 398 15.63 -2.08 -10.93
C SER A 398 16.83 -1.11 -10.92
N ALA A 399 18.07 -1.61 -10.75
CA ALA A 399 19.30 -0.78 -10.66
C ALA A 399 19.91 -0.43 -12.03
N ALA A 400 20.33 0.81 -12.27
CA ALA A 400 20.77 1.30 -13.59
C ALA A 400 21.93 0.48 -14.21
N GLY A 401 21.96 0.42 -15.55
CA GLY A 401 23.04 -0.25 -16.30
C GLY A 401 22.98 -1.79 -16.32
N GLN A 402 21.87 -2.38 -15.88
CA GLN A 402 21.65 -3.83 -15.83
C GLN A 402 20.32 -4.15 -16.48
N ASN A 403 20.22 -5.33 -17.11
CA ASN A 403 18.98 -5.81 -17.68
C ASN A 403 18.10 -6.46 -16.63
N ALA A 404 16.79 -6.32 -16.77
CA ALA A 404 15.80 -6.97 -15.94
C ALA A 404 14.64 -7.54 -16.77
N TYR A 405 14.18 -8.74 -16.39
CA TYR A 405 13.25 -9.56 -17.15
C TYR A 405 12.27 -10.30 -16.23
N ALA A 406 11.21 -10.86 -16.83
CA ALA A 406 10.23 -11.72 -16.17
C ALA A 406 9.76 -11.15 -14.81
N PRO A 407 9.25 -9.90 -14.78
CA PRO A 407 8.71 -9.35 -13.55
C PRO A 407 7.50 -10.17 -13.09
N GLN A 408 7.32 -10.31 -11.78
CA GLN A 408 6.14 -10.88 -11.13
C GLN A 408 5.78 -10.00 -9.93
N LEU A 409 4.50 -10.02 -9.54
CA LEU A 409 3.95 -9.13 -8.52
C LEU A 409 2.89 -9.85 -7.69
N VAL A 410 2.89 -9.64 -6.38
CA VAL A 410 1.79 -10.02 -5.48
C VAL A 410 1.54 -8.90 -4.48
N ALA A 411 0.32 -8.83 -3.96
CA ALA A 411 -0.06 -7.97 -2.84
C ALA A 411 -0.44 -8.88 -1.68
N ASN A 412 0.23 -8.72 -0.53
CA ASN A 412 -0.09 -9.48 0.67
C ASN A 412 -1.25 -8.84 1.45
N GLY A 413 -1.73 -9.51 2.49
CA GLY A 413 -2.83 -9.04 3.32
C GLY A 413 -2.48 -7.86 4.25
N THR A 414 -1.23 -7.39 4.26
CA THR A 414 -0.74 -6.26 5.09
C THR A 414 -0.55 -4.97 4.28
N ASN A 415 -1.24 -4.84 3.14
CA ASN A 415 -1.05 -3.74 2.18
C ASN A 415 0.40 -3.62 1.69
N THR A 416 1.15 -4.71 1.61
CA THR A 416 2.49 -4.71 1.03
C THR A 416 2.43 -5.35 -0.34
N THR A 417 2.83 -4.57 -1.34
CA THR A 417 3.00 -5.06 -2.70
C THR A 417 4.46 -5.45 -2.91
N ILE A 418 4.70 -6.70 -3.31
CA ILE A 418 6.04 -7.29 -3.49
C ILE A 418 6.23 -7.66 -4.95
N ALA A 419 7.30 -7.14 -5.55
CA ALA A 419 7.74 -7.48 -6.90
C ALA A 419 9.01 -8.33 -6.86
N VAL A 420 9.11 -9.29 -7.76
CA VAL A 420 10.39 -9.97 -8.08
C VAL A 420 10.67 -9.93 -9.57
N TRP A 421 11.94 -9.98 -9.94
CA TRP A 421 12.36 -10.06 -11.33
C TRP A 421 13.72 -10.75 -11.47
N GLN A 422 13.99 -11.28 -12.66
CA GLN A 422 15.34 -11.67 -13.05
C GLN A 422 16.14 -10.42 -13.37
N ARG A 423 17.36 -10.31 -12.85
CA ARG A 423 18.35 -9.27 -13.16
C ARG A 423 19.60 -9.90 -13.76
N SER A 424 20.12 -9.28 -14.82
CA SER A 424 21.33 -9.70 -15.54
C SER A 424 22.36 -8.57 -15.65
N ASP A 425 23.61 -8.82 -15.27
CA ASP A 425 24.77 -7.95 -15.58
C ASP A 425 25.58 -8.40 -16.80
N GLY A 426 25.04 -9.32 -17.59
CA GLY A 426 25.71 -9.90 -18.74
C GLY A 426 26.69 -11.02 -18.40
N SER A 427 26.95 -11.31 -17.11
CA SER A 427 27.71 -12.49 -16.67
C SER A 427 26.91 -13.38 -15.72
N HIS A 428 25.96 -12.81 -14.98
CA HIS A 428 25.19 -13.51 -13.98
C HIS A 428 23.72 -13.08 -13.98
N ASP A 429 22.84 -14.07 -13.96
CA ASP A 429 21.42 -13.89 -13.72
C ASP A 429 21.09 -14.18 -12.25
N ARG A 430 20.32 -13.26 -11.63
CA ARG A 430 19.93 -13.29 -10.22
C ARG A 430 18.47 -12.92 -10.08
N ILE A 431 17.82 -13.41 -9.03
CA ILE A 431 16.48 -12.93 -8.67
C ILE A 431 16.62 -11.78 -7.68
N GLN A 432 15.97 -10.67 -7.99
CA GLN A 432 15.82 -9.54 -7.08
C GLN A 432 14.38 -9.40 -6.64
N ALA A 433 14.19 -8.86 -5.44
CA ALA A 433 12.91 -8.47 -4.88
C ALA A 433 12.94 -6.99 -4.48
N SER A 434 11.77 -6.36 -4.53
CA SER A 434 11.52 -5.06 -3.90
C SER A 434 10.07 -5.05 -3.44
N SER A 435 9.79 -4.24 -2.43
CA SER A 435 8.48 -4.09 -1.81
C SER A 435 8.12 -2.62 -1.69
N PHE A 436 6.84 -2.33 -1.61
CA PHE A 436 6.37 -1.08 -1.04
C PHE A 436 5.09 -1.32 -0.25
N ILE A 437 4.82 -0.44 0.70
CA ILE A 437 3.59 -0.44 1.49
C ILE A 437 2.59 0.50 0.80
N ASP A 438 1.45 -0.05 0.40
CA ASP A 438 0.27 0.69 -0.02
C ASP A 438 -0.33 1.39 1.20
N VAL A 439 -0.20 2.72 1.26
CA VAL A 439 -0.76 3.52 2.34
C VAL A 439 -2.07 4.16 1.92
N THR A 440 -3.08 4.07 2.79
CA THR A 440 -4.36 4.76 2.59
C THR A 440 -4.21 6.21 2.99
N VAL A 441 -4.58 7.14 2.10
CA VAL A 441 -4.51 8.58 2.39
C VAL A 441 -5.90 9.16 2.62
N GLU A 442 -6.16 9.65 3.83
CA GLU A 442 -7.39 10.38 4.20
C GLU A 442 -7.08 11.87 4.38
N ARG A 443 -8.10 12.72 4.20
CA ARG A 443 -8.01 14.15 4.49
C ARG A 443 -9.07 14.57 5.50
N LEU A 444 -8.63 15.23 6.57
CA LEU A 444 -9.48 15.92 7.53
C LEU A 444 -9.38 17.42 7.28
N ALA A 445 -10.42 18.00 6.72
CA ALA A 445 -10.43 19.41 6.33
C ALA A 445 -11.84 19.98 6.22
N GLY A 446 -12.00 21.22 6.70
CA GLY A 446 -13.19 22.01 6.49
C GLY A 446 -12.93 23.25 5.62
N ALA A 447 -13.98 24.05 5.41
CA ALA A 447 -13.89 25.30 4.62
C ALA A 447 -13.01 26.38 5.29
N SER A 448 -12.80 26.30 6.60
CA SER A 448 -11.86 27.14 7.32
C SER A 448 -11.13 26.34 8.41
N ARG A 449 -10.17 26.98 9.09
CA ARG A 449 -9.44 26.39 10.22
C ARG A 449 -10.33 25.94 11.37
N TYR A 450 -11.50 26.57 11.52
CA TYR A 450 -12.47 26.22 12.57
C TYR A 450 -13.16 24.91 12.21
N GLU A 451 -13.65 24.78 10.97
CA GLU A 451 -14.26 23.54 10.47
C GLU A 451 -13.23 22.41 10.37
N THR A 452 -11.97 22.68 9.99
CA THR A 452 -10.92 21.65 10.06
C THR A 452 -10.70 21.15 11.49
N ALA A 453 -10.71 22.04 12.50
CA ALA A 453 -10.60 21.61 13.89
C ALA A 453 -11.79 20.73 14.32
N VAL A 454 -13.00 21.00 13.80
CA VAL A 454 -14.20 20.18 14.02
C VAL A 454 -14.08 18.81 13.34
N GLU A 455 -13.62 18.76 12.08
CA GLU A 455 -13.39 17.49 11.37
C GLU A 455 -12.37 16.62 12.11
N ILE A 456 -11.32 17.21 12.65
CA ILE A 456 -10.32 16.51 13.47
C ILE A 456 -10.94 15.98 14.76
N SER A 457 -11.67 16.83 15.50
CA SER A 457 -12.28 16.44 16.78
C SER A 457 -13.44 15.45 16.62
N SER A 458 -14.03 15.34 15.44
CA SER A 458 -15.07 14.34 15.12
C SER A 458 -14.61 12.89 15.32
N LEU A 459 -13.30 12.66 15.32
CA LEU A 459 -12.70 11.35 15.57
C LEU A 459 -12.69 10.97 17.07
N LEU A 460 -12.98 11.92 17.96
CA LEU A 460 -13.18 11.68 19.38
C LEU A 460 -14.66 11.46 19.70
N ASP A 461 -14.91 10.45 20.54
CA ASP A 461 -16.24 10.16 21.05
C ASP A 461 -16.74 11.29 21.98
N PRO A 462 -18.06 11.57 22.02
CA PRO A 462 -18.64 12.51 22.99
C PRO A 462 -18.29 12.19 24.46
N GLY A 463 -18.32 13.20 25.32
CA GLY A 463 -18.01 13.08 26.75
C GLY A 463 -16.52 13.17 27.05
N VAL A 464 -15.79 14.03 26.34
CA VAL A 464 -14.34 14.16 26.53
C VAL A 464 -14.01 14.79 27.89
N PRO A 465 -12.91 14.38 28.55
CA PRO A 465 -12.51 14.96 29.83
C PRO A 465 -12.20 16.46 29.76
N VAL A 466 -11.65 16.95 28.65
CA VAL A 466 -11.26 18.35 28.48
C VAL A 466 -11.38 18.81 27.03
N VAL A 467 -11.62 20.11 26.81
CA VAL A 467 -11.36 20.80 25.54
C VAL A 467 -10.43 21.98 25.78
N TYR A 468 -9.35 22.06 25.01
CA TYR A 468 -8.51 23.26 24.97
C TYR A 468 -9.01 24.19 23.87
N LEU A 469 -9.35 25.43 24.23
CA LEU A 469 -9.87 26.44 23.30
C LEU A 469 -8.84 27.56 23.11
N ALA A 470 -8.25 27.63 21.93
CA ALA A 470 -7.24 28.62 21.57
C ALA A 470 -7.71 29.54 20.45
N THR A 471 -7.07 30.70 20.27
CA THR A 471 -7.35 31.54 19.10
C THR A 471 -6.87 30.89 17.82
N GLY A 472 -7.71 30.91 16.78
CA GLY A 472 -7.33 30.48 15.44
C GLY A 472 -6.47 31.49 14.70
N THR A 473 -6.35 32.75 15.17
CA THR A 473 -5.69 33.83 14.39
C THR A 473 -4.23 34.06 14.77
N ASN A 474 -3.74 33.43 15.84
CA ASN A 474 -2.35 33.50 16.30
C ASN A 474 -1.96 32.19 17.01
N TYR A 475 -0.67 31.93 17.21
CA TYR A 475 -0.16 30.65 17.70
C TYR A 475 0.58 30.64 19.05
N PRO A 476 1.30 31.71 19.50
CA PRO A 476 2.32 31.57 20.54
C PRO A 476 1.83 31.01 21.87
N ASP A 477 0.62 31.37 22.28
CA ASP A 477 0.05 30.94 23.56
C ASP A 477 -0.46 29.49 23.52
N ALA A 478 -0.67 28.94 22.32
CA ALA A 478 -1.30 27.64 22.11
C ALA A 478 -0.30 26.50 21.82
N LEU A 479 0.95 26.79 21.48
CA LEU A 479 1.93 25.76 21.06
C LEU A 479 2.19 24.69 22.13
N SER A 480 2.07 25.01 23.41
CA SER A 480 2.21 24.02 24.50
C SER A 480 0.89 23.33 24.85
N ALA A 481 -0.25 23.89 24.46
CA ALA A 481 -1.57 23.38 24.79
C ALA A 481 -1.86 22.02 24.14
N ALA A 482 -1.25 21.72 22.98
CA ALA A 482 -1.51 20.48 22.28
C ALA A 482 -1.06 19.24 23.08
N SER A 483 0.14 19.27 23.65
CA SER A 483 0.65 18.20 24.53
C SER A 483 -0.20 18.04 25.80
N ALA A 484 -0.68 19.15 26.36
CA ALA A 484 -1.54 19.16 27.53
C ALA A 484 -2.94 18.58 27.23
N ALA A 485 -3.51 18.92 26.07
CA ALA A 485 -4.77 18.38 25.59
C ALA A 485 -4.67 16.87 25.36
N ALA A 486 -3.61 16.40 24.70
CA ALA A 486 -3.36 14.98 24.50
C ALA A 486 -3.27 14.20 25.82
N ARG A 487 -2.43 14.67 26.76
CA ARG A 487 -2.24 14.04 28.08
C ARG A 487 -3.52 13.97 28.91
N GLN A 488 -4.43 14.91 28.70
CA GLN A 488 -5.73 14.92 29.37
C GLN A 488 -6.84 14.24 28.57
N GLY A 489 -6.56 13.70 27.37
CA GLY A 489 -7.52 12.97 26.55
C GLY A 489 -8.55 13.85 25.84
N GLY A 490 -8.19 15.08 25.48
CA GLY A 490 -9.09 16.06 24.89
C GLY A 490 -8.58 16.70 23.59
N PRO A 491 -9.47 17.28 22.75
CA PRO A 491 -9.05 18.00 21.55
C PRO A 491 -8.61 19.44 21.85
N LEU A 492 -7.96 20.04 20.87
CA LEU A 492 -7.73 21.48 20.80
C LEU A 492 -8.60 22.09 19.70
N LEU A 493 -9.58 22.91 20.09
CA LEU A 493 -10.43 23.65 19.17
C LEU A 493 -9.95 25.10 19.01
N LEU A 494 -10.34 25.71 17.89
CA LEU A 494 -9.96 27.08 17.54
C LEU A 494 -11.17 28.00 17.59
N THR A 495 -10.99 29.23 18.08
CA THR A 495 -12.01 30.28 18.07
C THR A 495 -11.50 31.56 17.42
N SER A 496 -12.40 32.46 17.00
CA SER A 496 -11.98 33.84 16.72
C SER A 496 -11.69 34.57 18.05
N PRO A 497 -10.79 35.58 18.08
CA PRO A 497 -10.42 36.27 19.32
C PRO A 497 -11.61 36.87 20.09
N THR A 498 -12.63 37.35 19.35
CA THR A 498 -13.74 38.14 19.90
C THR A 498 -15.12 37.50 19.72
N SER A 499 -15.20 36.32 19.10
CA SER A 499 -16.47 35.62 18.89
C SER A 499 -16.24 34.11 18.77
N LEU A 500 -17.19 33.33 19.29
CA LEU A 500 -17.19 31.87 19.20
C LEU A 500 -17.98 31.43 17.95
N PRO A 501 -17.32 30.93 16.88
CA PRO A 501 -17.99 30.52 15.65
C PRO A 501 -19.04 29.43 15.90
N THR A 502 -20.15 29.44 15.15
CA THR A 502 -21.25 28.48 15.34
C THR A 502 -20.78 27.03 15.25
N VAL A 503 -19.93 26.69 14.27
CA VAL A 503 -19.38 25.33 14.13
C VAL A 503 -18.60 24.85 15.36
N ILE A 504 -17.97 25.78 16.09
CA ILE A 504 -17.25 25.47 17.34
C ILE A 504 -18.22 25.37 18.52
N ARG A 505 -19.31 26.17 18.53
CA ARG A 505 -20.38 26.02 19.53
C ARG A 505 -21.00 24.64 19.43
N ASP A 506 -21.39 24.24 18.22
CA ASP A 506 -22.04 22.95 17.97
C ASP A 506 -21.10 21.80 18.36
N GLU A 507 -19.80 21.94 18.06
CA GLU A 507 -18.81 20.93 18.41
C GLU A 507 -18.53 20.84 19.92
N LEU A 508 -18.48 21.98 20.63
CA LEU A 508 -18.39 22.01 22.09
C LEU A 508 -19.58 21.29 22.75
N VAL A 509 -20.78 21.45 22.19
CA VAL A 509 -21.98 20.74 22.66
C VAL A 509 -21.89 19.25 22.35
N ARG A 510 -21.42 18.86 21.15
CA ARG A 510 -21.25 17.45 20.79
C ARG A 510 -20.23 16.75 21.69
N LEU A 511 -19.10 17.39 21.96
CA LEU A 511 -18.02 16.85 22.77
C LEU A 511 -18.38 16.74 24.25
N ASP A 512 -19.31 17.56 24.75
CA ASP A 512 -19.78 17.59 26.14
C ASP A 512 -18.65 17.52 27.18
N PRO A 513 -17.71 18.48 27.19
CA PRO A 513 -16.51 18.36 28.01
C PRO A 513 -16.74 18.66 29.48
N ALA A 514 -16.04 17.93 30.37
CA ALA A 514 -16.06 18.23 31.81
C ALA A 514 -15.30 19.53 32.15
N LEU A 515 -14.24 19.84 31.40
CA LEU A 515 -13.40 21.03 31.54
C LEU A 515 -13.20 21.71 30.18
N VAL A 516 -13.33 23.04 30.12
CA VAL A 516 -12.83 23.83 29.00
C VAL A 516 -11.70 24.72 29.47
N VAL A 517 -10.52 24.55 28.88
CA VAL A 517 -9.34 25.37 29.13
C VAL A 517 -9.22 26.43 28.04
N ILE A 518 -9.44 27.69 28.40
CA ILE A 518 -9.23 28.83 27.51
C ILE A 518 -7.75 29.20 27.55
N VAL A 519 -7.10 29.12 26.39
CA VAL A 519 -5.66 29.33 26.26
C VAL A 519 -5.35 30.78 25.90
N GLY A 520 -4.58 31.43 26.77
CA GLY A 520 -4.13 32.81 26.59
C GLY A 520 -5.02 33.86 27.28
N GLY A 521 -4.47 35.07 27.40
CA GLY A 521 -5.14 36.18 28.08
C GLY A 521 -6.36 36.70 27.32
N THR A 522 -7.09 37.65 27.94
CA THR A 522 -8.29 38.26 27.35
C THR A 522 -8.04 39.06 26.07
N GLY A 523 -6.78 39.46 25.81
CA GLY A 523 -6.38 40.05 24.52
C GLY A 523 -6.24 39.04 23.38
N VAL A 524 -6.22 37.74 23.67
CA VAL A 524 -6.02 36.64 22.72
C VAL A 524 -7.33 35.88 22.51
N VAL A 525 -8.01 35.53 23.61
CA VAL A 525 -9.38 35.02 23.62
C VAL A 525 -10.20 35.85 24.60
N SER A 526 -11.09 36.68 24.08
CA SER A 526 -11.82 37.70 24.87
C SER A 526 -12.67 37.10 25.99
N ALA A 527 -12.99 37.96 26.97
CA ALA A 527 -13.95 37.61 28.02
C ALA A 527 -15.35 37.31 27.46
N ALA A 528 -15.72 37.88 26.30
CA ALA A 528 -16.99 37.60 25.65
C ALA A 528 -17.05 36.14 25.14
N VAL A 529 -15.96 35.64 24.53
CA VAL A 529 -15.87 34.23 24.13
C VAL A 529 -15.96 33.31 25.34
N GLN A 530 -15.30 33.65 26.44
CA GLN A 530 -15.42 32.88 27.68
C GLN A 530 -16.86 32.82 28.19
N ALA A 531 -17.54 33.98 28.25
CA ALA A 531 -18.94 34.04 28.68
C ALA A 531 -19.87 33.25 27.74
N ASP A 532 -19.59 33.24 26.44
CA ASP A 532 -20.30 32.41 25.46
C ASP A 532 -20.15 30.91 25.76
N VAL A 533 -18.94 30.45 26.11
CA VAL A 533 -18.69 29.05 26.49
C VAL A 533 -19.38 28.70 27.81
N GLU A 534 -19.28 29.56 28.82
CA GLU A 534 -19.93 29.38 30.13
C GLU A 534 -21.46 29.27 29.99
N ALA A 535 -22.06 30.07 29.11
CA ALA A 535 -23.50 30.00 28.84
C ALA A 535 -23.90 28.74 28.06
N LEU A 536 -23.03 28.25 27.18
CA LEU A 536 -23.27 27.08 26.34
C LEU A 536 -23.14 25.76 27.12
N LEU A 537 -22.19 25.69 28.05
CA LEU A 537 -21.83 24.49 28.81
C LEU A 537 -21.95 24.75 30.33
N PRO A 538 -23.17 24.89 30.88
CA PRO A 538 -23.36 25.27 32.28
C PRO A 538 -22.86 24.23 33.30
N SER A 539 -22.63 22.99 32.85
CA SER A 539 -22.10 21.90 33.67
C SER A 539 -20.57 21.77 33.62
N ALA A 540 -19.92 22.42 32.64
CA ALA A 540 -18.48 22.33 32.46
C ALA A 540 -17.76 23.32 33.39
N THR A 541 -16.59 22.91 33.90
CA THR A 541 -15.68 23.86 34.54
C THR A 541 -14.95 24.66 33.46
N ILE A 542 -14.91 25.98 33.58
CA ILE A 542 -14.19 26.85 32.65
C ILE A 542 -12.97 27.43 33.36
N ARG A 543 -11.77 27.12 32.84
CA ARG A 543 -10.50 27.63 33.37
C ARG A 543 -9.76 28.41 32.28
N ARG A 544 -9.05 29.46 32.65
CA ARG A 544 -8.19 30.20 31.73
C ARG A 544 -6.73 30.06 32.15
N ASP A 545 -5.92 29.57 31.22
CA ASP A 545 -4.48 29.40 31.42
C ASP A 545 -3.77 30.50 30.63
N ALA A 546 -3.21 31.49 31.35
CA ALA A 546 -2.66 32.70 30.73
C ALA A 546 -1.57 33.33 31.59
N GLY A 547 -0.46 33.71 30.96
CA GLY A 547 0.61 34.48 31.56
C GLY A 547 0.80 35.86 30.92
N ALA A 548 1.77 36.63 31.43
CA ALA A 548 2.10 37.96 30.90
C ALA A 548 2.65 37.93 29.46
N ASN A 549 3.11 36.76 29.00
CA ASN A 549 3.62 36.52 27.66
C ASN A 549 3.51 35.01 27.34
N ARG A 550 3.77 34.64 26.08
CA ARG A 550 3.74 33.25 25.57
C ARG A 550 4.52 32.24 26.41
N TYR A 551 5.64 32.65 27.01
CA TYR A 551 6.47 31.76 27.83
C TYR A 551 5.77 31.53 29.17
N ALA A 552 5.31 32.59 29.84
CA ALA A 552 4.52 32.48 31.06
C ALA A 552 3.21 31.69 30.86
N THR A 553 2.50 31.90 29.73
CA THR A 553 1.33 31.07 29.37
C THR A 553 1.72 29.60 29.20
N SER A 554 2.86 29.32 28.55
CA SER A 554 3.36 27.95 28.44
C SER A 554 3.67 27.29 29.78
N LEU A 555 4.22 28.05 30.74
CA LEU A 555 4.50 27.53 32.08
C LEU A 555 3.20 27.23 32.83
N GLU A 556 2.22 28.14 32.76
CA GLU A 556 0.90 27.96 33.39
C GLU A 556 0.17 26.72 32.85
N ILE A 557 0.18 26.53 31.53
CA ILE A 557 -0.40 25.33 30.90
C ILE A 557 0.29 24.07 31.43
N ALA A 558 1.63 24.06 31.46
CA ALA A 558 2.39 22.89 31.87
C ALA A 558 2.19 22.56 33.37
N GLU A 559 2.22 23.56 34.25
CA GLU A 559 2.00 23.37 35.69
C GLU A 559 0.60 22.80 35.98
N ASN A 560 -0.41 23.32 35.29
CA ASN A 560 -1.79 22.90 35.46
C ASN A 560 -2.11 21.55 34.81
N ALA A 561 -1.36 21.19 33.77
CA ALA A 561 -1.68 20.05 32.94
C ALA A 561 -0.74 18.87 33.14
N PHE A 562 0.30 18.95 33.96
CA PHE A 562 1.24 17.85 34.22
C PHE A 562 1.49 17.67 35.73
N PRO A 563 1.67 16.43 36.21
CA PRO A 563 1.78 16.16 37.64
C PRO A 563 3.15 16.58 38.18
N ALA A 564 3.14 17.24 39.34
CA ALA A 564 4.36 17.65 40.03
C ALA A 564 5.16 16.43 40.51
N GLY A 565 6.49 16.51 40.37
CA GLY A 565 7.45 15.51 40.85
C GLY A 565 7.50 14.17 40.11
N THR A 566 6.71 13.95 39.05
CA THR A 566 6.69 12.69 38.29
C THR A 566 6.90 12.85 36.79
N THR A 567 7.05 14.08 36.30
CA THR A 567 7.24 14.39 34.88
C THR A 567 8.74 14.49 34.59
N LEU A 568 9.38 13.35 34.31
CA LEU A 568 10.84 13.25 34.24
C LEU A 568 11.46 13.86 32.97
N THR A 569 10.68 14.01 31.91
CA THR A 569 11.16 14.54 30.62
C THR A 569 10.30 15.71 30.16
N ALA A 570 10.91 16.69 29.50
CA ALA A 570 10.18 17.78 28.83
C ALA A 570 10.80 18.13 27.47
N TYR A 571 9.95 18.51 26.51
CA TYR A 571 10.41 19.15 25.28
C TYR A 571 10.61 20.64 25.51
N ILE A 572 11.72 21.18 25.00
CA ILE A 572 12.03 22.61 25.01
C ILE A 572 11.98 23.14 23.57
N ALA A 573 11.09 24.08 23.30
CA ALA A 573 10.97 24.71 21.99
C ALA A 573 10.99 26.24 22.09
N THR A 574 11.28 26.92 20.99
CA THR A 574 11.18 28.38 20.96
C THR A 574 9.72 28.83 20.91
N GLY A 575 9.37 29.87 21.67
CA GLY A 575 8.07 30.55 21.51
C GLY A 575 8.07 31.65 20.42
N ALA A 576 9.20 31.83 19.71
CA ALA A 576 9.34 32.85 18.67
C ALA A 576 8.91 32.39 17.27
N ASN A 577 8.76 31.08 17.07
CA ASN A 577 8.29 30.43 15.85
C ASN A 577 7.54 29.14 16.23
N PHE A 578 6.86 28.49 15.28
CA PHE A 578 5.94 27.38 15.57
C PHE A 578 6.34 25.96 15.09
N PRO A 579 7.05 25.74 13.96
CA PRO A 579 7.11 24.40 13.36
C PRO A 579 7.73 23.32 14.26
N ASP A 580 8.79 23.66 15.00
CA ASP A 580 9.48 22.73 15.88
C ASP A 580 8.62 22.36 17.09
N ALA A 581 7.89 23.32 17.66
CA ALA A 581 6.96 23.10 18.77
C ALA A 581 5.75 22.26 18.34
N LEU A 582 5.22 22.47 17.13
CA LEU A 582 4.10 21.67 16.60
C LEU A 582 4.51 20.22 16.37
N SER A 583 5.68 19.99 15.75
CA SER A 583 6.21 18.64 15.55
C SER A 583 6.47 17.94 16.89
N ALA A 584 7.02 18.67 17.86
CA ALA A 584 7.21 18.15 19.23
C ALA A 584 5.88 17.88 19.96
N SER A 585 4.78 18.55 19.62
CA SER A 585 3.52 18.42 20.37
C SER A 585 2.87 17.05 20.25
N ALA A 586 2.92 16.41 19.07
CA ALA A 586 2.39 15.06 18.89
C ALA A 586 3.26 14.03 19.62
N ALA A 587 4.60 14.12 19.47
CA ALA A 587 5.55 13.29 20.20
C ALA A 587 5.42 13.44 21.73
N ALA A 588 5.31 14.67 22.21
CA ALA A 588 5.12 14.99 23.63
C ALA A 588 3.76 14.50 24.15
N GLY A 589 2.71 14.62 23.36
CA GLY A 589 1.39 14.09 23.68
C GLY A 589 1.39 12.57 23.83
N ASN A 590 2.03 11.85 22.89
CA ASN A 590 2.18 10.39 22.94
C ASN A 590 2.97 9.92 24.17
N ALA A 591 4.01 10.66 24.55
CA ALA A 591 4.82 10.35 25.74
C ALA A 591 4.24 10.93 27.05
N GLU A 592 3.08 11.60 27.00
CA GLU A 592 2.46 12.31 28.13
C GLU A 592 3.40 13.31 28.85
N ILE A 593 4.26 14.00 28.10
CA ILE A 593 5.21 15.00 28.61
C ILE A 593 4.93 16.42 28.10
N PRO A 594 5.37 17.47 28.81
CA PRO A 594 5.09 18.84 28.41
C PRO A 594 6.00 19.33 27.28
N VAL A 595 5.43 20.16 26.40
CA VAL A 595 6.19 21.12 25.60
C VAL A 595 6.28 22.45 26.37
N ILE A 596 7.50 22.88 26.70
CA ILE A 596 7.77 24.13 27.40
C ILE A 596 8.44 25.12 26.45
N LEU A 597 7.82 26.29 26.29
CA LEU A 597 8.34 27.36 25.43
C LEU A 597 9.36 28.23 26.17
N VAL A 598 10.51 28.46 25.54
CA VAL A 598 11.55 29.36 26.03
C VAL A 598 11.86 30.48 25.05
N ASN A 599 12.43 31.57 25.57
CA ASN A 599 13.07 32.57 24.71
C ASN A 599 14.40 32.01 24.19
N GLY A 600 14.34 31.31 23.05
CA GLY A 600 15.50 30.65 22.48
C GLY A 600 16.63 31.56 22.02
N ASN A 601 16.39 32.87 21.90
CA ASN A 601 17.43 33.89 21.63
C ASN A 601 17.95 34.57 22.91
N GLY A 602 17.51 34.14 24.09
CA GLY A 602 17.95 34.66 25.38
C GLY A 602 19.40 34.30 25.70
N THR A 603 19.91 34.86 26.80
CA THR A 603 21.26 34.55 27.32
C THR A 603 21.29 33.32 28.25
N GLY A 604 20.17 32.59 28.36
CA GLY A 604 19.97 31.44 29.24
C GLY A 604 18.48 31.13 29.41
N ILE A 605 18.14 30.25 30.36
CA ILE A 605 16.75 29.97 30.78
C ILE A 605 16.35 30.86 31.96
N ASP A 606 15.13 31.41 31.94
CA ASP A 606 14.65 32.27 33.02
C ASP A 606 14.34 31.47 34.31
N THR A 607 14.27 32.17 35.43
CA THR A 607 14.04 31.57 36.75
C THR A 607 12.69 30.86 36.86
N ALA A 608 11.66 31.35 36.16
CA ALA A 608 10.34 30.75 36.17
C ALA A 608 10.36 29.37 35.49
N THR A 609 11.04 29.26 34.35
CA THR A 609 11.27 28.00 33.63
C THR A 609 12.05 27.02 34.50
N GLN A 610 13.15 27.47 35.13
CA GLN A 610 13.93 26.61 36.06
C GLN A 610 13.08 26.09 37.21
N THR A 611 12.23 26.95 37.78
CA THR A 611 11.34 26.60 38.88
C THR A 611 10.30 25.56 38.45
N LEU A 612 9.71 25.75 37.26
CA LEU A 612 8.75 24.79 36.73
C LEU A 612 9.40 23.42 36.49
N LEU A 613 10.58 23.38 35.84
CA LEU A 613 11.29 22.12 35.60
C LEU A 613 11.52 21.36 36.92
N GLY A 614 11.97 22.06 37.97
CA GLY A 614 12.11 21.46 39.30
C GLY A 614 10.79 21.03 39.93
N THR A 615 9.70 21.79 39.75
CA THR A 615 8.36 21.48 40.28
C THR A 615 7.78 20.23 39.62
N LEU A 616 7.93 20.10 38.31
CA LEU A 616 7.50 18.95 37.54
C LEU A 616 8.38 17.71 37.80
N GLY A 617 9.59 17.89 38.32
CA GLY A 617 10.57 16.83 38.53
C GLY A 617 11.31 16.44 37.27
N VAL A 618 11.50 17.37 36.33
CA VAL A 618 12.17 17.12 35.06
C VAL A 618 13.66 16.84 35.31
N GLU A 619 14.10 15.67 34.88
CA GLU A 619 15.50 15.23 34.91
C GLU A 619 16.14 15.31 33.53
N GLN A 620 15.35 15.17 32.45
CA GLN A 620 15.81 15.16 31.07
C GLN A 620 15.05 16.17 30.21
N VAL A 621 15.76 16.81 29.27
CA VAL A 621 15.13 17.71 28.30
C VAL A 621 15.54 17.39 26.87
N ILE A 622 14.56 17.51 25.98
CA ILE A 622 14.74 17.36 24.54
C ILE A 622 14.51 18.73 23.89
N ILE A 623 15.57 19.35 23.37
CA ILE A 623 15.48 20.61 22.64
C ILE A 623 14.97 20.32 21.22
N ALA A 624 13.79 20.83 20.88
CA ALA A 624 13.23 20.81 19.55
C ALA A 624 13.66 22.05 18.76
N GLY A 625 14.49 21.84 17.74
CA GLY A 625 14.98 22.88 16.85
C GLY A 625 16.49 23.12 16.94
N GLY A 626 17.04 23.73 15.89
CA GLY A 626 18.47 24.03 15.78
C GLY A 626 18.93 25.21 16.65
N THR A 627 20.24 25.46 16.64
CA THR A 627 20.85 26.57 17.41
C THR A 627 20.43 27.97 16.95
N GLY A 628 19.84 28.08 15.76
CA GLY A 628 19.28 29.35 15.26
C GLY A 628 17.94 29.75 15.91
N VAL A 629 17.25 28.82 16.58
CA VAL A 629 15.94 29.06 17.22
C VAL A 629 15.95 28.82 18.73
N VAL A 630 16.80 27.89 19.21
CA VAL A 630 17.16 27.71 20.62
C VAL A 630 18.67 27.71 20.70
N ASN A 631 19.26 28.84 21.06
CA ASN A 631 20.69 29.08 20.96
C ASN A 631 21.52 28.25 21.96
N VAL A 632 22.85 28.31 21.77
CA VAL A 632 23.81 27.58 22.60
C VAL A 632 23.81 28.07 24.05
N ALA A 633 23.45 29.33 24.32
CA ALA A 633 23.39 29.85 25.69
C ALA A 633 22.25 29.20 26.49
N VAL A 634 21.07 29.04 25.87
CA VAL A 634 19.93 28.32 26.46
C VAL A 634 20.29 26.85 26.68
N GLU A 635 20.89 26.18 25.70
CA GLU A 635 21.33 24.79 25.83
C GLU A 635 22.36 24.61 26.96
N ASN A 636 23.35 25.48 27.05
CA ASN A 636 24.35 25.43 28.12
C ASN A 636 23.74 25.68 29.51
N ALA A 637 22.73 26.55 29.61
CA ALA A 637 22.02 26.78 30.86
C ALA A 637 21.22 25.53 31.29
N LEU A 638 20.58 24.84 30.35
CA LEU A 638 19.91 23.56 30.61
C LEU A 638 20.93 22.48 31.04
N LYS A 639 22.08 22.37 30.36
CA LYS A 639 23.15 21.42 30.72
C LYS A 639 23.74 21.71 32.10
N ALA A 640 23.85 22.98 32.48
CA ALA A 640 24.31 23.37 33.81
C ALA A 640 23.28 23.02 34.89
N LEU A 641 21.98 23.10 34.58
CA LEU A 641 20.89 22.78 35.50
C LEU A 641 20.70 21.26 35.68
N LEU A 642 20.67 20.50 34.58
CA LEU A 642 20.25 19.09 34.56
C LEU A 642 21.40 18.10 34.36
N GLY A 643 22.59 18.58 33.98
CA GLY A 643 23.72 17.76 33.55
C GLY A 643 23.74 17.54 32.04
N ALA A 644 24.93 17.59 31.43
CA ALA A 644 25.08 17.47 29.98
C ALA A 644 24.50 16.19 29.33
N PRO A 645 24.59 14.99 29.95
CA PRO A 645 23.99 13.78 29.40
C PRO A 645 22.45 13.80 29.34
N ASN A 646 21.81 14.70 30.09
CA ASN A 646 20.36 14.79 30.21
C ASN A 646 19.75 15.86 29.28
N VAL A 647 20.54 16.41 28.35
CA VAL A 647 20.10 17.42 27.40
C VAL A 647 20.39 16.93 25.98
N THR A 648 19.33 16.56 25.28
CA THR A 648 19.39 16.10 23.87
C THR A 648 18.84 17.19 22.97
N ARG A 649 19.41 17.37 21.77
CA ARG A 649 18.87 18.29 20.76
C ARG A 649 18.47 17.51 19.52
N LEU A 650 17.24 17.73 19.06
CA LEU A 650 16.71 17.20 17.80
C LEU A 650 16.51 18.36 16.82
N SER A 651 17.21 18.33 15.69
CA SER A 651 17.18 19.40 14.71
C SER A 651 17.62 18.94 13.33
N GLY A 652 17.09 19.57 12.29
CA GLY A 652 17.52 19.41 10.90
C GLY A 652 17.91 20.74 10.24
N ALA A 653 18.26 20.66 8.96
CA ALA A 653 18.63 21.84 8.15
C ALA A 653 17.46 22.83 7.97
N ASP A 654 16.23 22.34 8.05
CA ASP A 654 14.99 23.13 7.98
C ASP A 654 13.91 22.54 8.91
N ARG A 655 12.70 23.12 8.84
CA ARG A 655 11.56 22.71 9.67
C ARG A 655 11.07 21.28 9.37
N PHE A 656 11.24 20.82 8.13
CA PHE A 656 10.78 19.51 7.69
C PHE A 656 11.77 18.44 8.20
N ALA A 657 13.07 18.67 8.03
CA ALA A 657 14.11 17.81 8.58
C ALA A 657 14.11 17.79 10.12
N THR A 658 13.75 18.91 10.77
CA THR A 658 13.56 18.93 12.23
C THR A 658 12.37 18.07 12.65
N SER A 659 11.26 18.10 11.90
CA SER A 659 10.11 17.23 12.20
C SER A 659 10.44 15.74 12.06
N VAL A 660 11.25 15.37 11.06
CA VAL A 660 11.78 14.01 10.90
C VAL A 660 12.61 13.61 12.11
N ALA A 661 13.58 14.43 12.52
CA ALA A 661 14.43 14.12 13.68
C ALA A 661 13.64 13.99 15.00
N ILE A 662 12.55 14.75 15.16
CA ILE A 662 11.68 14.66 16.34
C ILE A 662 10.89 13.36 16.33
N ASN A 663 10.26 13.02 15.20
CA ASN A 663 9.44 11.81 15.10
C ASN A 663 10.31 10.54 15.13
N ASP A 664 11.52 10.55 14.55
CA ASP A 664 12.46 9.42 14.58
C ASP A 664 12.88 9.05 16.01
N ALA A 665 13.05 10.06 16.87
CA ALA A 665 13.38 9.82 18.28
C ALA A 665 12.18 9.40 19.14
N ALA A 666 10.95 9.59 18.66
CA ALA A 666 9.73 9.46 19.47
C ALA A 666 8.87 8.23 19.10
N PHE A 667 9.03 7.68 17.90
CA PHE A 667 8.18 6.60 17.37
C PHE A 667 9.03 5.52 16.71
N ASP A 668 8.95 4.29 17.21
CA ASP A 668 9.57 3.11 16.59
C ASP A 668 8.64 2.46 15.53
N SER A 669 7.33 2.65 15.69
CA SER A 669 6.29 2.18 14.76
C SER A 669 5.03 3.04 14.93
N ALA A 670 4.17 3.10 13.91
CA ALA A 670 2.87 3.76 13.99
C ALA A 670 1.93 3.26 12.90
N ASP A 671 0.68 2.95 13.24
CA ASP A 671 -0.34 2.57 12.25
C ASP A 671 -0.73 3.76 11.34
N THR A 672 -0.74 4.97 11.90
CA THR A 672 -1.21 6.19 11.25
C THR A 672 -0.21 7.34 11.38
N VAL A 673 0.12 7.98 10.26
CA VAL A 673 0.97 9.17 10.17
C VAL A 673 0.13 10.39 9.83
N TYR A 674 0.40 11.54 10.46
CA TYR A 674 -0.30 12.80 10.19
C TYR A 674 0.59 13.77 9.44
N LEU A 675 0.09 14.37 8.35
CA LEU A 675 0.80 15.41 7.61
C LEU A 675 0.04 16.74 7.70
N ALA A 676 0.76 17.80 8.07
CA ALA A 676 0.26 19.16 8.05
C ALA A 676 1.21 20.10 7.29
N THR A 677 0.73 21.25 6.83
CA THR A 677 1.63 22.22 6.19
C THR A 677 2.62 22.81 7.20
N GLY A 678 3.89 22.90 6.85
CA GLY A 678 4.89 23.61 7.65
C GLY A 678 4.82 25.13 7.52
N PHE A 679 3.95 25.67 6.67
CA PHE A 679 3.81 27.12 6.45
C PHE A 679 2.63 27.74 7.22
N GLY A 680 1.70 26.92 7.70
CA GLY A 680 0.60 27.30 8.59
C GLY A 680 0.73 26.60 9.94
N PHE A 681 -0.05 27.06 10.93
CA PHE A 681 -0.05 26.48 12.29
C PHE A 681 -1.37 25.83 12.67
N ALA A 682 -2.50 26.31 12.14
CA ALA A 682 -3.82 26.03 12.71
C ALA A 682 -4.21 24.55 12.61
N ASP A 683 -4.00 23.92 11.45
CA ASP A 683 -4.40 22.52 11.22
C ASP A 683 -3.52 21.56 12.03
N ALA A 684 -2.20 21.79 12.05
CA ALA A 684 -1.26 21.04 12.88
C ALA A 684 -1.54 21.22 14.39
N LEU A 685 -1.89 22.44 14.82
CA LEU A 685 -2.20 22.74 16.22
C LEU A 685 -3.48 22.02 16.69
N ALA A 686 -4.51 21.96 15.85
CA ALA A 686 -5.73 21.22 16.14
C ALA A 686 -5.53 19.70 16.06
N GLY A 687 -4.68 19.22 15.16
CA GLY A 687 -4.42 17.79 14.94
C GLY A 687 -3.38 17.14 15.85
N ALA A 688 -2.43 17.91 16.39
CA ALA A 688 -1.38 17.38 17.27
C ALA A 688 -1.91 16.66 18.53
N PRO A 689 -2.98 17.13 19.22
CA PRO A 689 -3.57 16.39 20.34
C PRO A 689 -4.07 15.01 19.92
N LEU A 690 -4.82 14.94 18.81
CA LEU A 690 -5.35 13.68 18.29
C LEU A 690 -4.21 12.72 17.93
N ALA A 691 -3.20 13.22 17.19
CA ALA A 691 -2.02 12.45 16.83
C ALA A 691 -1.32 11.88 18.07
N GLY A 692 -1.12 12.70 19.11
CA GLY A 692 -0.57 12.27 20.39
C GLY A 692 -1.42 11.22 21.11
N ILE A 693 -2.75 11.39 21.14
CA ILE A 693 -3.68 10.44 21.80
C ILE A 693 -3.65 9.06 21.14
N VAL A 694 -3.54 9.01 19.80
CA VAL A 694 -3.55 7.73 19.07
C VAL A 694 -2.14 7.16 18.83
N GLY A 695 -1.10 7.82 19.33
CA GLY A 695 0.29 7.41 19.14
C GLY A 695 0.80 7.55 17.70
N GLY A 696 0.28 8.51 16.94
CA GLY A 696 0.70 8.79 15.58
C GLY A 696 1.70 9.96 15.49
N PRO A 697 2.79 9.86 14.71
CA PRO A 697 3.67 10.98 14.44
C PRO A 697 2.99 12.04 13.58
N LEU A 698 3.33 13.30 13.82
CA LEU A 698 2.89 14.44 13.01
C LEU A 698 4.10 15.07 12.32
N PHE A 699 4.11 15.03 10.99
CA PHE A 699 5.10 15.71 10.17
C PHE A 699 4.56 17.02 9.63
N VAL A 700 5.44 18.01 9.57
CA VAL A 700 5.18 19.20 8.75
C VAL A 700 5.82 19.02 7.37
N VAL A 701 5.11 19.42 6.31
CA VAL A 701 5.55 19.30 4.91
C VAL A 701 5.36 20.61 4.13
N PRO A 702 6.03 20.80 2.96
CA PRO A 702 5.88 22.01 2.15
C PRO A 702 4.45 22.29 1.64
N GLY A 703 3.60 21.28 1.57
CA GLY A 703 2.20 21.42 1.14
C GLY A 703 1.96 21.27 -0.37
N THR A 704 3.03 21.22 -1.18
CA THR A 704 2.96 20.88 -2.60
C THR A 704 3.63 19.55 -2.95
N CYS A 705 4.33 18.94 -2.00
CA CYS A 705 5.04 17.67 -2.11
C CYS A 705 5.37 17.16 -0.70
N VAL A 706 5.78 15.89 -0.58
CA VAL A 706 6.24 15.25 0.66
C VAL A 706 7.76 15.07 0.58
N PRO A 707 8.56 15.55 1.55
CA PRO A 707 10.00 15.35 1.53
C PRO A 707 10.38 13.86 1.52
N PRO A 708 11.43 13.45 0.76
CA PRO A 708 11.85 12.04 0.70
C PRO A 708 12.09 11.39 2.07
N ALA A 709 12.62 12.15 3.03
CA ALA A 709 12.86 11.65 4.39
C ALA A 709 11.57 11.35 5.16
N VAL A 710 10.47 12.07 4.88
CA VAL A 710 9.16 11.79 5.47
C VAL A 710 8.56 10.53 4.84
N LEU A 711 8.67 10.37 3.50
CA LEU A 711 8.24 9.15 2.82
C LEU A 711 8.98 7.90 3.32
N ALA A 712 10.30 7.99 3.46
CA ALA A 712 11.10 6.91 4.01
C ALA A 712 10.67 6.54 5.44
N GLN A 713 10.36 7.54 6.28
CA GLN A 713 9.94 7.29 7.64
C GLN A 713 8.52 6.72 7.75
N ILE A 714 7.60 7.09 6.85
CA ILE A 714 6.28 6.44 6.74
C ILE A 714 6.46 4.92 6.54
N GLY A 715 7.35 4.53 5.63
CA GLY A 715 7.70 3.11 5.41
C GLY A 715 8.37 2.47 6.62
N GLN A 716 9.37 3.12 7.23
CA GLN A 716 10.08 2.62 8.41
C GLN A 716 9.15 2.37 9.60
N LEU A 717 8.15 3.22 9.80
CA LEU A 717 7.17 3.10 10.88
C LEU A 717 6.16 1.96 10.65
N GLY A 718 6.12 1.38 9.45
CA GLY A 718 5.09 0.41 9.05
C GLY A 718 3.69 1.02 8.97
N ALA A 719 3.59 2.33 8.70
CA ALA A 719 2.31 3.02 8.68
C ALA A 719 1.45 2.56 7.50
N GLN A 720 0.18 2.29 7.78
CA GLN A 720 -0.82 1.87 6.80
C GLN A 720 -1.75 3.03 6.40
N ASP A 721 -1.88 4.02 7.27
CA ASP A 721 -2.73 5.19 7.07
C ASP A 721 -1.91 6.49 7.10
N VAL A 722 -2.18 7.40 6.18
CA VAL A 722 -1.69 8.78 6.20
C VAL A 722 -2.87 9.74 6.24
N VAL A 723 -2.92 10.61 7.25
CA VAL A 723 -3.98 11.59 7.42
C VAL A 723 -3.45 12.99 7.13
N LEU A 724 -4.01 13.63 6.11
CA LEU A 724 -3.75 15.03 5.80
C LEU A 724 -4.61 15.95 6.65
N LEU A 725 -3.97 16.82 7.42
CA LEU A 725 -4.60 17.86 8.22
C LEU A 725 -4.61 19.17 7.44
N GLY A 726 -5.78 19.52 6.89
CA GLY A 726 -5.98 20.76 6.13
C GLY A 726 -6.44 20.55 4.68
N GLY A 727 -7.07 21.59 4.14
CA GLY A 727 -7.67 21.58 2.81
C GLY A 727 -6.67 21.58 1.64
N THR A 728 -7.18 21.44 0.42
CA THR A 728 -6.38 21.40 -0.82
C THR A 728 -5.59 22.69 -1.10
N GLY A 729 -6.00 23.81 -0.51
CA GLY A 729 -5.29 25.08 -0.61
C GLY A 729 -3.99 25.15 0.21
N VAL A 730 -3.78 24.25 1.18
CA VAL A 730 -2.56 24.19 2.01
C VAL A 730 -1.79 22.88 1.85
N LEU A 731 -2.48 21.80 1.50
CA LEU A 731 -1.91 20.49 1.14
C LEU A 731 -2.53 20.05 -0.18
N THR A 732 -1.83 20.25 -1.30
CA THR A 732 -2.37 20.03 -2.66
C THR A 732 -2.71 18.55 -2.93
N SER A 733 -3.28 18.27 -4.10
CA SER A 733 -3.44 16.90 -4.60
C SER A 733 -2.11 16.15 -4.65
N SER A 734 -0.99 16.82 -4.97
CA SER A 734 0.34 16.22 -4.93
C SER A 734 0.72 15.67 -3.55
N VAL A 735 0.29 16.33 -2.45
CA VAL A 735 0.50 15.77 -1.11
C VAL A 735 -0.48 14.64 -0.80
N PHE A 736 -1.72 14.70 -1.31
CA PHE A 736 -2.68 13.58 -1.20
C PHE A 736 -2.17 12.33 -1.89
N SER A 737 -1.50 12.54 -3.01
CA SER A 737 -0.74 11.53 -3.71
C SER A 737 0.61 11.24 -3.04
N LEU A 738 1.01 11.81 -1.91
CA LEU A 738 2.36 11.57 -1.35
C LEU A 738 3.52 11.78 -2.35
N THR A 739 3.34 12.67 -3.34
CA THR A 739 4.34 12.94 -4.37
C THR A 739 5.61 13.49 -3.71
N SER A 740 6.74 12.83 -3.95
CA SER A 740 8.04 13.29 -3.43
C SER A 740 8.35 14.71 -3.88
N CYS A 741 8.94 15.50 -2.97
CA CYS A 741 9.76 16.64 -3.35
C CYS A 741 11.03 16.13 -4.07
#